data_AF-A0AAD8BW43-F1
#
_entry.id   AF-A0AAD8BW43-F1
#
_cell.length_a   1.000
_cell.length_b   1.000
_cell.length_c   1.000
_cell.angle_alpha   90.00
_cell.angle_beta   90.00
_cell.angle_gamma   90.00
#
_symmetry.space_group_name_H-M   'P 1'
#
loop_
_entity.id
_entity.type
_entity.pdbx_description
1 polymer ?
#
loop_
_entity_poly.entity_id
_entity_poly.type
_entity_poly.pdbx_seq_one_letter_code
_entity_poly.pdbx_strand_id
1 'polypeptide(L)'
;MTRSSLMLALVIMASVLITSGQQSTEEAGKGFKPGTHMGKMFYVILPHVLQTFDPVLLKPSLDFIFFGNGDRIKIVQTLSKNTFNTTKPTYVKPQERVIVIDHSGYARVSITCTFNNTCGEMLKDQRVWSFRFVSEHLFGMYVHYLVSDLSAATLTPVPVESWGKKYFVVTLGSQHFIGILAGEVGVNVTLMFNFERDYEGIVHDGYTYRLNNELKVFVQKSEGYIISTCGKSDYIGHISGTSIEGKEPFGVVSGSCSSGTMATPCSGTGKESVGRNDMAAEMLLPSESFGRDFIVFQLEVRRSLGYYLITASKPDTVVRVMPVRHSYFLAPFTLQQRETRQFTLNYAYISSDKGIQVSVIQSSACLAVRSNIQEMGDPSICIMVPMGLFYSSYVWMYEPALSNNSYAAIIVRWDYKDYIELDKTALSTAYTWENLTAKNNLIWTVAHLKVLNVRARIHTLTSSKSAFGCYFYGFTMDAGFMNPGGFIVSPINEMCQIDVTRTQLSDLIDNDCDGFVDEEILDGKDNDGDGLIDEDTNSFKITKDYGPWSEWVCGRDCFEGKMYRIRECKMDSPNVICKGESTQTRDAECYTVHMCPALCKDREWGLGCKFKCMNCETDCDKFTGACERCLPGYLDTNNSCNRPCNVYTYGQDCSQDCKFKCEGDDCLERVFGTCPNQGATLRSTINPAFRSDKGFGQWSEWACSKTCTEPKQARKRNCISEEPELQCYGKREEWKSFNCYVNELCPGVCPKGEWGVDCVNKCGHCLDDCDKFQGSCSACQPGFMGRETGCMKACGEGSYGQDCSGNCQQKCGSDCVDRVTGECAMYGVFGDWQEWGCSNDCNDSQLVRERFCYSPYPDMPYAVCRGDSLDRRPGNCYVDKKCPIKCPLKKWGPGCTKRCDKCVGDCDKFNGTCKKCKPGFRFPQKGCIYPCERDRYGEDCKLSCEEKCGSNCIETVTGKCKSKSNAKYAIFIILIPSPLAVYYLLPRKTD
;
A
#
# COMPACT_ATOMS: atom_id res chain seq x y z
N MET A 1 28.01 63.41 -4.46
CA MET A 1 28.57 62.04 -4.54
C MET A 1 29.26 61.73 -3.22
N THR A 2 28.50 61.25 -2.24
CA THR A 2 28.92 61.11 -0.85
C THR A 2 29.48 59.71 -0.58
N ARG A 3 30.50 59.66 0.30
CA ARG A 3 31.28 58.49 0.76
C ARG A 3 30.47 57.27 1.25
N SER A 4 29.14 57.33 1.32
CA SER A 4 28.26 56.28 1.85
C SER A 4 28.08 55.09 0.91
N SER A 5 28.20 55.28 -0.41
CA SER A 5 28.05 54.17 -1.38
C SER A 5 29.30 53.28 -1.49
N LEU A 6 30.49 53.80 -1.14
CA LEU A 6 31.74 53.04 -1.12
C LEU A 6 31.90 52.21 0.17
N MET A 7 31.36 52.70 1.30
CA MET A 7 31.36 51.99 2.59
C MET A 7 30.44 50.76 2.57
N LEU A 8 29.29 50.81 1.86
CA LEU A 8 28.37 49.67 1.80
C LEU A 8 28.94 48.48 1.01
N ALA A 9 29.78 48.74 0.00
CA ALA A 9 30.50 47.70 -0.73
C ALA A 9 31.64 47.06 0.09
N LEU A 10 32.24 47.82 1.01
CA LEU A 10 33.29 47.36 1.93
C LEU A 10 32.75 46.58 3.14
N VAL A 11 31.48 46.73 3.53
CA VAL A 11 30.90 46.02 4.69
C VAL A 11 30.45 44.59 4.34
N ILE A 12 30.27 44.24 3.06
CA ILE A 12 30.11 42.84 2.60
C ILE A 12 31.43 42.04 2.79
N MET A 13 32.55 42.72 3.07
CA MET A 13 33.88 42.08 3.18
C MET A 13 34.11 41.30 4.50
N ALA A 14 33.30 41.44 5.55
CA ALA A 14 33.82 41.18 6.91
C ALA A 14 33.30 39.93 7.68
N SER A 15 32.48 39.03 7.11
CA SER A 15 31.79 38.01 7.96
C SER A 15 31.72 36.59 7.42
N VAL A 16 32.40 36.29 6.31
CA VAL A 16 32.52 34.91 5.82
C VAL A 16 33.67 34.26 6.59
N LEU A 17 33.33 33.47 7.61
CA LEU A 17 34.29 32.59 8.28
C LEU A 17 34.43 31.34 7.40
N ILE A 18 35.57 31.20 6.76
CA ILE A 18 35.95 29.96 6.08
C ILE A 18 36.69 29.12 7.11
N THR A 19 36.09 28.01 7.52
CA THR A 19 36.76 27.00 8.34
C THR A 19 37.09 25.83 7.43
N SER A 20 38.38 25.67 7.10
CA SER A 20 38.90 24.45 6.46
C SER A 20 39.35 23.49 7.55
N GLY A 21 38.84 22.24 7.50
CA GLY A 21 39.30 21.15 8.35
C GLY A 21 40.23 20.26 7.55
N GLN A 22 41.50 20.18 7.93
CA GLN A 22 42.49 19.31 7.30
C GLN A 22 42.68 18.07 8.17
N GLN A 23 42.43 16.87 7.64
CA GLN A 23 42.83 15.63 8.32
C GLN A 23 43.71 14.81 7.38
N SER A 24 45.01 14.73 7.72
CA SER A 24 45.98 13.89 7.02
C SER A 24 45.63 12.42 7.21
N THR A 25 45.12 11.77 6.18
CA THR A 25 45.17 10.31 6.05
C THR A 25 45.97 10.01 4.79
N GLU A 26 47.29 9.84 4.96
CA GLU A 26 48.24 9.58 3.86
C GLU A 26 47.94 8.29 3.06
N GLU A 27 46.92 7.51 3.42
CA GLU A 27 46.49 6.31 2.69
C GLU A 27 45.08 6.39 2.08
N ALA A 28 44.34 7.50 2.25
CA ALA A 28 43.01 7.68 1.64
C ALA A 28 43.04 8.35 0.25
N GLY A 29 44.21 8.82 -0.18
CA GLY A 29 44.40 9.66 -1.38
C GLY A 29 44.41 8.96 -2.74
N LYS A 30 44.04 7.67 -2.83
CA LYS A 30 43.83 6.98 -4.12
C LYS A 30 42.39 6.52 -4.23
N GLY A 31 41.57 7.31 -4.92
CA GLY A 31 40.28 6.89 -5.45
C GLY A 31 39.07 7.14 -4.55
N PHE A 32 38.71 8.40 -4.31
CA PHE A 32 37.29 8.71 -4.14
C PHE A 32 36.61 8.45 -5.50
N LYS A 33 35.77 7.42 -5.60
CA LYS A 33 34.80 7.33 -6.69
C LYS A 33 33.84 8.53 -6.53
N PRO A 34 33.44 9.22 -7.62
CA PRO A 34 32.46 10.30 -7.51
C PRO A 34 31.21 9.79 -6.77
N GLY A 35 30.80 10.51 -5.73
CA GLY A 35 29.56 10.23 -4.98
C GLY A 35 28.32 10.74 -5.74
N THR A 36 27.13 10.39 -5.27
CA THR A 36 25.87 10.99 -5.78
C THR A 36 25.82 12.49 -5.58
N HIS A 37 25.02 13.20 -6.39
CA HIS A 37 24.88 14.67 -6.38
C HIS A 37 26.15 15.46 -6.65
N MET A 38 27.15 14.89 -7.32
CA MET A 38 28.28 15.69 -7.73
C MET A 38 28.02 16.32 -9.08
N GLY A 39 28.27 17.62 -9.17
CA GLY A 39 28.15 18.38 -10.40
C GLY A 39 29.29 19.36 -10.55
N LYS A 40 29.40 19.95 -11.74
CA LYS A 40 30.33 21.06 -11.99
C LYS A 40 29.71 22.41 -11.66
N MET A 41 28.39 22.47 -11.60
CA MET A 41 27.67 23.71 -11.39
C MET A 41 26.41 23.54 -10.54
N PHE A 42 26.24 24.43 -9.57
CA PHE A 42 25.02 24.51 -8.75
C PHE A 42 24.53 25.94 -8.67
N TYR A 43 23.20 26.08 -8.68
CA TYR A 43 22.53 27.31 -8.30
C TYR A 43 21.63 27.05 -7.11
N VAL A 44 21.63 27.97 -6.15
CA VAL A 44 20.78 27.90 -4.97
C VAL A 44 20.00 29.20 -4.85
N ILE A 45 18.68 29.09 -4.74
CA ILE A 45 17.78 30.19 -4.36
C ILE A 45 17.19 29.88 -2.99
N LEU A 46 17.24 30.86 -2.10
CA LEU A 46 16.78 30.67 -0.72
C LEU A 46 15.34 31.13 -0.52
N PRO A 47 14.54 30.40 0.29
CA PRO A 47 13.21 30.83 0.70
C PRO A 47 13.24 32.09 1.57
N HIS A 48 12.12 32.84 1.56
CA HIS A 48 11.97 34.03 2.40
C HIS A 48 11.82 33.65 3.87
N VAL A 49 12.40 34.44 4.79
CA VAL A 49 12.44 34.11 6.21
C VAL A 49 11.76 35.20 7.01
N LEU A 50 10.71 34.82 7.74
CA LEU A 50 9.80 35.75 8.41
C LEU A 50 10.02 35.86 9.92
N GLN A 51 10.77 34.95 10.53
CA GLN A 51 11.01 34.99 11.98
C GLN A 51 11.98 36.11 12.35
N THR A 52 11.72 36.77 13.49
CA THR A 52 12.60 37.80 14.07
C THR A 52 13.81 37.14 14.72
N PHE A 53 15.01 37.51 14.31
CA PHE A 53 16.27 37.04 14.89
C PHE A 53 16.38 37.42 16.38
N ASP A 54 16.56 36.43 17.26
CA ASP A 54 16.94 36.68 18.65
C ASP A 54 18.45 37.00 18.68
N PRO A 55 18.86 38.22 19.04
CA PRO A 55 20.26 38.63 19.02
C PRO A 55 21.12 37.99 20.14
N VAL A 56 20.51 37.31 21.12
CA VAL A 56 21.17 36.91 22.38
C VAL A 56 21.57 35.43 22.40
N LEU A 57 20.90 34.55 21.65
CA LEU A 57 21.02 33.09 21.80
C LEU A 57 21.88 32.39 20.72
N LEU A 58 21.81 32.79 19.45
CA LEU A 58 22.71 32.28 18.39
C LEU A 58 22.78 33.24 17.19
N LYS A 59 23.92 33.26 16.49
CA LYS A 59 24.07 34.05 15.25
C LYS A 59 23.44 33.26 14.10
N PRO A 60 22.42 33.78 13.39
CA PRO A 60 21.89 33.13 12.20
C PRO A 60 23.01 32.91 11.19
N SER A 61 23.00 31.74 10.57
CA SER A 61 24.02 31.33 9.62
C SER A 61 23.41 30.56 8.46
N LEU A 62 23.94 30.85 7.29
CA LEU A 62 23.70 30.10 6.08
C LEU A 62 25.01 29.37 5.77
N ASP A 63 24.97 28.06 5.89
CA ASP A 63 26.14 27.19 5.73
C ASP A 63 26.04 26.44 4.41
N PHE A 64 27.02 26.67 3.55
CA PHE A 64 27.24 25.85 2.37
C PHE A 64 28.35 24.86 2.69
N ILE A 65 28.00 23.57 2.63
CA ILE A 65 28.94 22.48 2.92
C ILE A 65 29.29 21.83 1.60
N PHE A 66 30.56 21.93 1.21
CA PHE A 66 31.09 21.37 -0.02
C PHE A 66 31.97 20.16 0.27
N PHE A 67 31.86 19.13 -0.57
CA PHE A 67 32.69 17.93 -0.51
C PHE A 67 33.03 17.45 -1.92
N GLY A 68 34.24 16.91 -2.10
CA GLY A 68 34.69 16.46 -3.42
C GLY A 68 36.19 16.24 -3.49
N ASN A 69 36.68 15.87 -4.68
CA ASN A 69 38.09 15.60 -4.94
C ASN A 69 38.53 16.43 -6.15
N GLY A 70 39.23 17.56 -5.92
CA GLY A 70 39.71 18.42 -7.00
C GLY A 70 39.90 19.88 -6.60
N ASP A 71 40.94 20.50 -7.16
CA ASP A 71 41.42 21.83 -6.80
C ASP A 71 40.47 22.96 -7.26
N ARG A 72 40.29 23.98 -6.39
CA ARG A 72 39.64 25.30 -6.64
C ARG A 72 38.14 25.32 -7.03
N ILE A 73 37.25 25.63 -6.07
CA ILE A 73 35.84 26.00 -6.33
C ILE A 73 35.71 27.52 -6.53
N LYS A 74 35.09 27.95 -7.62
CA LYS A 74 34.75 29.36 -7.82
C LYS A 74 33.32 29.63 -7.36
N ILE A 75 33.18 30.45 -6.33
CA ILE A 75 31.89 30.91 -5.82
C ILE A 75 31.56 32.27 -6.42
N VAL A 76 30.58 32.31 -7.31
CA VAL A 76 30.08 33.56 -7.88
C VAL A 76 28.83 33.96 -7.12
N GLN A 77 28.97 34.92 -6.20
CA GLN A 77 27.82 35.51 -5.51
C GLN A 77 27.16 36.53 -6.44
N THR A 78 25.98 36.20 -6.95
CA THR A 78 25.18 37.12 -7.77
C THR A 78 24.01 37.62 -6.95
N LEU A 79 24.00 38.91 -6.63
CA LEU A 79 22.88 39.56 -5.94
C LEU A 79 21.95 40.17 -6.99
N SER A 80 20.80 39.55 -7.25
CA SER A 80 19.76 40.14 -8.09
C SER A 80 18.78 40.95 -7.23
N LYS A 81 18.62 42.26 -7.51
CA LYS A 81 17.64 43.10 -6.81
C LYS A 81 16.28 43.02 -7.52
N ASN A 82 15.41 42.12 -7.06
CA ASN A 82 14.00 42.14 -7.39
C ASN A 82 13.22 42.68 -6.18
N THR A 83 12.80 43.94 -6.27
CA THR A 83 11.81 44.52 -5.35
C THR A 83 10.42 44.12 -5.84
N PHE A 84 9.58 43.62 -4.93
CA PHE A 84 8.18 43.17 -5.09
C PHE A 84 7.22 44.13 -5.83
N ASN A 85 7.69 45.29 -6.31
CA ASN A 85 6.83 46.37 -6.79
C ASN A 85 7.41 47.15 -7.99
N THR A 86 8.40 46.61 -8.71
CA THR A 86 8.96 47.30 -9.87
C THR A 86 9.14 46.34 -11.03
N THR A 87 8.48 46.64 -12.15
CA THR A 87 8.46 45.92 -13.43
C THR A 87 9.83 45.78 -14.14
N LYS A 88 10.94 46.13 -13.49
CA LYS A 88 12.30 45.97 -14.02
C LYS A 88 13.28 45.56 -12.90
N PRO A 89 13.99 44.43 -13.04
CA PRO A 89 15.09 44.04 -12.16
C PRO A 89 16.17 45.13 -12.15
N THR A 90 16.71 45.48 -10.98
CA THR A 90 17.93 46.30 -10.92
C THR A 90 19.13 45.39 -10.69
N TYR A 91 19.97 45.23 -11.71
CA TYR A 91 21.12 44.33 -11.65
C TYR A 91 22.19 44.90 -10.69
N VAL A 92 22.59 44.14 -9.66
CA VAL A 92 23.81 44.44 -8.89
C VAL A 92 24.94 43.62 -9.50
N LYS A 93 26.08 44.26 -9.75
CA LYS A 93 27.24 43.60 -10.35
C LYS A 93 27.63 42.37 -9.50
N PRO A 94 27.72 41.16 -10.09
CA PRO A 94 28.08 39.96 -9.36
C PRO A 94 29.46 40.11 -8.69
N GLN A 95 29.59 39.64 -7.46
CA GLN A 95 30.87 39.54 -6.77
C GLN A 95 31.37 38.10 -6.85
N GLU A 96 32.51 37.92 -7.50
CA GLU A 96 33.17 36.61 -7.58
C GLU A 96 34.14 36.44 -6.40
N ARG A 97 34.06 35.29 -5.73
CA ARG A 97 35.04 34.84 -4.73
C ARG A 97 35.52 33.44 -5.10
N VAL A 98 36.81 33.17 -4.97
CA VAL A 98 37.36 31.82 -5.19
C VAL A 98 37.56 31.18 -3.82
N ILE A 99 37.04 29.97 -3.64
CA ILE A 99 37.21 29.15 -2.44
C ILE A 99 37.90 27.85 -2.83
N VAL A 100 39.08 27.62 -2.28
CA VAL A 100 39.87 26.44 -2.63
C VAL A 100 39.54 25.30 -1.66
N ILE A 101 39.16 24.15 -2.20
CA ILE A 101 39.15 22.89 -1.46
C ILE A 101 40.46 22.18 -1.79
N ASP A 102 41.34 22.05 -0.81
CA ASP A 102 42.63 21.36 -0.98
C ASP A 102 42.49 19.90 -0.54
N HIS A 103 42.91 18.95 -1.40
CA HIS A 103 43.13 17.51 -1.13
C HIS A 103 41.97 16.74 -0.45
N SER A 104 41.33 15.78 -1.15
CA SER A 104 40.37 14.79 -0.60
C SER A 104 39.70 15.19 0.73
N GLY A 105 38.94 16.29 0.69
CA GLY A 105 38.54 17.04 1.88
C GLY A 105 37.18 17.72 1.71
N TYR A 106 36.82 18.53 2.70
CA TYR A 106 35.60 19.33 2.68
C TYR A 106 35.95 20.80 2.89
N ALA A 107 35.08 21.67 2.40
CA ALA A 107 35.10 23.08 2.77
C ALA A 107 33.72 23.48 3.29
N ARG A 108 33.69 24.12 4.45
CA ARG A 108 32.50 24.80 4.95
C ARG A 108 32.64 26.28 4.68
N VAL A 109 31.62 26.85 4.06
CA VAL A 109 31.52 28.27 3.81
C VAL A 109 30.32 28.78 4.58
N SER A 110 30.61 29.37 5.74
CA SER A 110 29.60 29.95 6.60
C SER A 110 29.42 31.42 6.27
N ILE A 111 28.24 31.77 5.77
CA ILE A 111 27.81 33.16 5.67
C ILE A 111 27.13 33.49 7.00
N THR A 112 27.89 34.11 7.91
CA THR A 112 27.38 34.53 9.21
C THR A 112 26.91 35.98 9.17
N CYS A 113 25.71 36.24 9.70
CA CYS A 113 25.22 37.61 9.84
C CYS A 113 25.92 38.29 11.03
N THR A 114 26.88 39.18 10.78
CA THR A 114 27.42 40.05 11.84
C THR A 114 26.46 41.21 12.11
N PHE A 115 26.20 41.43 13.41
CA PHE A 115 25.25 42.31 14.10
C PHE A 115 24.99 43.76 13.60
N ASN A 116 25.68 44.25 12.58
CA ASN A 116 25.28 45.51 11.96
C ASN A 116 24.05 45.24 11.11
N ASN A 117 22.92 45.89 11.44
CA ASN A 117 21.54 45.85 10.88
C ASN A 117 21.32 45.48 9.40
N THR A 118 22.35 45.42 8.57
CA THR A 118 22.34 44.93 7.20
C THR A 118 21.71 43.54 7.01
N CYS A 119 21.99 42.49 7.81
CA CYS A 119 21.34 41.18 7.59
C CYS A 119 19.83 41.22 7.87
N GLY A 120 19.43 41.94 8.94
CA GLY A 120 18.02 42.15 9.29
C GLY A 120 17.27 42.95 8.22
N GLU A 121 17.88 43.99 7.65
CA GLU A 121 17.32 44.71 6.50
C GLU A 121 17.38 43.90 5.19
N MET A 122 18.40 43.08 5.00
CA MET A 122 18.57 42.20 3.83
C MET A 122 17.53 41.08 3.75
N LEU A 123 17.09 40.57 4.90
CA LEU A 123 16.06 39.52 5.03
C LEU A 123 14.64 40.13 5.14
N LYS A 124 14.51 41.38 5.61
CA LYS A 124 13.23 42.13 5.61
C LYS A 124 12.83 42.69 4.23
N ASP A 125 13.79 42.99 3.36
CA ASP A 125 13.53 43.64 2.04
C ASP A 125 13.07 42.68 0.93
N GLN A 126 12.73 41.42 1.24
CA GLN A 126 12.31 40.43 0.25
C GLN A 126 13.32 40.25 -0.91
N ARG A 127 14.63 40.31 -0.62
CA ARG A 127 15.69 40.24 -1.63
C ARG A 127 15.92 38.80 -2.10
N VAL A 128 16.08 38.60 -3.40
CA VAL A 128 16.43 37.29 -3.99
C VAL A 128 17.93 37.07 -3.87
N TRP A 129 18.32 35.98 -3.20
CA TRP A 129 19.71 35.54 -3.16
C TRP A 129 19.84 34.29 -4.04
N SER A 130 20.59 34.44 -5.13
CA SER A 130 20.99 33.34 -5.98
C SER A 130 22.50 33.15 -5.84
N PHE A 131 22.92 31.98 -5.39
CA PHE A 131 24.34 31.64 -5.33
C PHE A 131 24.68 30.74 -6.49
N ARG A 132 25.75 31.06 -7.22
CA ARG A 132 26.29 30.24 -8.30
C ARG A 132 27.62 29.66 -7.85
N PHE A 133 27.73 28.34 -7.91
CA PHE A 133 28.95 27.61 -7.57
C PHE A 133 29.43 26.88 -8.83
N VAL A 134 30.69 27.08 -9.20
CA VAL A 134 31.28 26.48 -10.40
C VAL A 134 32.64 25.90 -10.05
N SER A 135 32.92 24.71 -10.55
CA SER A 135 34.21 24.03 -10.40
C SER A 135 34.60 23.33 -11.69
N GLU A 136 35.91 23.20 -11.93
CA GLU A 136 36.43 22.36 -13.03
C GLU A 136 36.25 20.87 -12.73
N HIS A 137 36.21 20.53 -11.44
CA HIS A 137 36.01 19.17 -10.91
C HIS A 137 34.61 18.99 -10.32
N LEU A 138 34.12 17.75 -10.31
CA LEU A 138 32.86 17.38 -9.69
C LEU A 138 32.90 17.61 -8.18
N PHE A 139 31.88 18.26 -7.62
CA PHE A 139 31.70 18.46 -6.19
C PHE A 139 30.23 18.30 -5.80
N GLY A 140 29.99 17.85 -4.58
CA GLY A 140 28.66 17.83 -3.97
C GLY A 140 28.48 18.99 -2.99
N MET A 141 27.21 19.33 -2.71
CA MET A 141 26.88 20.42 -1.82
C MET A 141 25.61 20.12 -1.01
N TYR A 142 25.63 20.50 0.28
CA TYR A 142 24.42 20.67 1.09
C TYR A 142 24.30 22.12 1.55
N VAL A 143 23.07 22.56 1.72
CA VAL A 143 22.78 23.89 2.25
C VAL A 143 22.05 23.73 3.56
N HIS A 144 22.68 24.19 4.64
CA HIS A 144 22.07 24.25 5.96
C HIS A 144 21.68 25.69 6.24
N TYR A 145 20.44 25.87 6.64
CA TYR A 145 19.87 27.16 6.91
C TYR A 145 19.45 27.25 8.37
N LEU A 146 20.23 27.98 9.17
CA LEU A 146 20.05 28.13 10.60
C LEU A 146 19.58 29.57 10.89
N VAL A 147 18.28 29.74 11.12
CA VAL A 147 17.68 31.04 11.42
C VAL A 147 17.80 31.37 12.91
N SER A 148 17.51 30.38 13.75
CA SER A 148 17.58 30.46 15.21
C SER A 148 17.60 29.05 15.80
N ASP A 149 17.68 28.95 17.12
CA ASP A 149 17.50 27.69 17.86
C ASP A 149 16.12 27.04 17.64
N LEU A 150 15.19 27.81 17.05
CA LEU A 150 13.79 27.48 16.84
C LEU A 150 13.40 27.33 15.36
N SER A 151 14.36 27.38 14.43
CA SER A 151 14.08 27.28 13.00
C SER A 151 15.32 26.88 12.20
N ALA A 152 15.26 25.69 11.60
CA ALA A 152 16.32 25.14 10.77
C ALA A 152 15.76 24.38 9.57
N ALA A 153 16.38 24.56 8.41
CA ALA A 153 16.05 23.79 7.21
C ALA A 153 17.32 23.31 6.50
N THR A 154 17.18 22.18 5.83
CA THR A 154 18.19 21.62 4.93
C THR A 154 17.63 21.62 3.52
N LEU A 155 18.47 21.93 2.54
CA LEU A 155 18.15 21.87 1.12
C LEU A 155 19.24 21.04 0.44
N THR A 156 18.85 20.16 -0.49
CA THR A 156 19.74 19.35 -1.32
C THR A 156 19.76 19.89 -2.75
N PRO A 157 20.74 20.71 -3.14
CA PRO A 157 20.79 21.28 -4.47
C PRO A 157 20.99 20.21 -5.54
N VAL A 158 20.24 20.32 -6.63
CA VAL A 158 20.39 19.52 -7.84
C VAL A 158 21.34 20.24 -8.80
N PRO A 159 22.36 19.57 -9.35
CA PRO A 159 23.32 20.19 -10.27
C PRO A 159 22.62 20.66 -11.55
N VAL A 160 23.14 21.72 -12.18
CA VAL A 160 22.51 22.41 -13.32
C VAL A 160 22.34 21.48 -14.52
N GLU A 161 23.33 20.62 -14.75
CA GLU A 161 23.33 19.58 -15.78
C GLU A 161 22.18 18.57 -15.65
N SER A 162 21.59 18.46 -14.46
CA SER A 162 20.51 17.52 -14.14
C SER A 162 19.13 18.19 -14.05
N TRP A 163 19.01 19.46 -14.43
CA TRP A 163 17.72 20.13 -14.47
C TRP A 163 16.87 19.65 -15.65
N GLY A 164 15.54 19.72 -15.49
CA GLY A 164 14.57 19.34 -16.51
C GLY A 164 13.65 20.50 -16.90
N LYS A 165 12.60 20.17 -17.63
CA LYS A 165 11.68 21.14 -18.26
C LYS A 165 10.34 21.21 -17.56
N LYS A 166 10.03 20.29 -16.66
CA LYS A 166 8.73 20.24 -16.00
C LYS A 166 8.84 19.84 -14.53
N TYR A 167 8.14 20.55 -13.66
CA TYR A 167 8.17 20.37 -12.21
C TYR A 167 6.77 20.45 -11.61
N PHE A 168 6.56 19.79 -10.46
CA PHE A 168 5.32 19.84 -9.69
C PHE A 168 5.61 20.32 -8.28
N VAL A 169 5.09 21.51 -7.97
CA VAL A 169 5.30 22.23 -6.72
C VAL A 169 4.76 21.44 -5.52
N VAL A 170 5.48 21.49 -4.40
CA VAL A 170 5.05 20.97 -3.09
C VAL A 170 5.16 22.08 -2.06
N THR A 171 4.05 22.36 -1.38
CA THR A 171 3.94 23.40 -0.37
C THR A 171 3.09 22.92 0.80
N LEU A 172 3.24 23.57 1.95
CA LEU A 172 2.51 23.25 3.18
C LEU A 172 1.63 24.42 3.63
N GLY A 173 0.40 24.12 4.04
CA GLY A 173 -0.43 25.01 4.85
C GLY A 173 -0.72 26.37 4.21
N SER A 174 0.02 27.41 4.59
CA SER A 174 -0.09 28.76 4.03
C SER A 174 1.32 29.36 3.88
N GLN A 175 1.45 30.53 3.24
CA GLN A 175 2.75 31.20 3.03
C GLN A 175 3.72 30.41 2.15
N HIS A 176 3.28 30.24 0.91
CA HIS A 176 3.94 29.46 -0.13
C HIS A 176 5.21 30.14 -0.64
N PHE A 177 6.17 29.32 -1.07
CA PHE A 177 7.39 29.75 -1.72
C PHE A 177 7.67 28.88 -2.95
N ILE A 178 7.89 29.53 -4.09
CA ILE A 178 8.37 28.93 -5.33
C ILE A 178 9.53 29.78 -5.83
N GLY A 179 10.72 29.20 -5.93
CA GLY A 179 11.89 29.79 -6.55
C GLY A 179 12.20 29.08 -7.87
N ILE A 180 12.31 29.84 -8.95
CA ILE A 180 12.66 29.34 -10.29
C ILE A 180 14.05 29.86 -10.65
N LEU A 181 14.93 28.97 -11.10
CA LEU A 181 16.33 29.26 -11.39
C LEU A 181 16.63 29.02 -12.87
N ALA A 182 17.28 29.98 -13.51
CA ALA A 182 17.81 29.85 -14.86
C ALA A 182 19.32 29.64 -14.83
N GLY A 183 19.81 28.66 -15.60
CA GLY A 183 21.23 28.30 -15.61
C GLY A 183 22.04 29.19 -16.55
N GLU A 184 22.64 28.57 -17.56
CA GLU A 184 23.48 29.26 -18.56
C GLU A 184 22.71 29.87 -19.73
N VAL A 185 21.38 29.69 -19.76
CA VAL A 185 20.46 30.30 -20.74
C VAL A 185 19.25 30.90 -20.02
N GLY A 186 18.65 31.93 -20.61
CA GLY A 186 17.37 32.44 -20.12
C GLY A 186 16.24 31.48 -20.49
N VAL A 187 15.25 31.34 -19.61
CA VAL A 187 14.19 30.33 -19.73
C VAL A 187 12.81 30.98 -19.70
N ASN A 188 11.92 30.51 -20.57
CA ASN A 188 10.51 30.87 -20.53
C ASN A 188 9.74 29.75 -19.84
N VAL A 189 9.12 30.07 -18.70
CA VAL A 189 8.34 29.12 -17.91
C VAL A 189 6.88 29.54 -17.83
N THR A 190 5.99 28.56 -17.87
CA THR A 190 4.56 28.71 -17.67
C THR A 190 4.17 27.92 -16.43
N LEU A 191 3.59 28.62 -15.45
CA LEU A 191 3.02 28.03 -14.25
C LEU A 191 1.52 27.91 -14.45
N MET A 192 0.97 26.74 -14.12
CA MET A 192 -0.47 26.52 -14.05
C MET A 192 -0.83 26.15 -12.62
N PHE A 193 -1.47 27.10 -11.93
CA PHE A 193 -1.70 26.97 -10.49
C PHE A 193 -2.69 25.87 -10.15
N ASN A 194 -2.35 25.10 -9.12
CA ASN A 194 -3.23 24.15 -8.46
C ASN A 194 -3.53 24.64 -7.04
N PHE A 195 -4.77 24.47 -6.59
CA PHE A 195 -5.22 24.90 -5.28
C PHE A 195 -6.02 23.78 -4.64
N GLU A 196 -5.84 23.60 -3.32
CA GLU A 196 -6.68 22.72 -2.51
C GLU A 196 -8.15 23.20 -2.46
N ARG A 197 -8.37 24.53 -2.51
CA ARG A 197 -9.69 25.16 -2.47
C ARG A 197 -9.92 26.13 -3.62
N ASP A 198 -11.02 25.92 -4.34
CA ASP A 198 -11.25 26.51 -5.67
C ASP A 198 -11.71 27.99 -5.65
N TYR A 199 -12.09 28.52 -4.48
CA TYR A 199 -12.75 29.83 -4.34
C TYR A 199 -11.83 30.95 -3.84
N GLU A 200 -10.64 30.61 -3.35
CA GLU A 200 -9.60 31.55 -2.91
C GLU A 200 -8.42 31.55 -3.88
N GLY A 201 -7.51 32.52 -3.75
CA GLY A 201 -6.38 32.67 -4.65
C GLY A 201 -5.22 33.40 -3.98
N ILE A 202 -4.02 33.26 -4.54
CA ILE A 202 -2.85 34.01 -4.08
C ILE A 202 -2.67 35.29 -4.89
N VAL A 203 -2.22 36.36 -4.24
CA VAL A 203 -1.85 37.61 -4.92
C VAL A 203 -0.36 37.60 -5.23
N HIS A 204 -0.01 37.79 -6.50
CA HIS A 204 1.37 37.92 -6.97
C HIS A 204 1.44 39.00 -8.05
N ASP A 205 2.42 39.90 -7.97
CA ASP A 205 2.57 41.05 -8.88
C ASP A 205 1.28 41.89 -9.08
N GLY A 206 0.43 42.00 -8.05
CA GLY A 206 -0.82 42.75 -8.10
C GLY A 206 -1.99 42.02 -8.76
N TYR A 207 -1.80 40.79 -9.22
CA TYR A 207 -2.83 39.92 -9.79
C TYR A 207 -3.19 38.80 -8.84
N THR A 208 -4.48 38.44 -8.77
CA THR A 208 -4.96 37.29 -8.01
C THR A 208 -5.00 36.07 -8.91
N TYR A 209 -4.22 35.04 -8.57
CA TYR A 209 -4.18 33.75 -9.25
C TYR A 209 -5.03 32.72 -8.49
N ARG A 210 -5.85 31.99 -9.24
CA ARG A 210 -6.75 30.93 -8.77
C ARG A 210 -6.48 29.60 -9.49
N LEU A 211 -7.25 28.56 -9.15
CA LEU A 211 -7.17 27.25 -9.79
C LEU A 211 -7.16 27.35 -11.33
N ASN A 212 -6.20 26.67 -11.94
CA ASN A 212 -5.93 26.64 -13.39
C ASN A 212 -5.59 28.01 -14.04
N ASN A 213 -5.36 29.07 -13.26
CA ASN A 213 -4.80 30.29 -13.83
C ASN A 213 -3.34 30.06 -14.25
N GLU A 214 -2.96 30.73 -15.33
CA GLU A 214 -1.61 30.66 -15.88
C GLU A 214 -0.80 31.91 -15.53
N LEU A 215 0.47 31.72 -15.17
CA LEU A 215 1.47 32.77 -15.06
C LEU A 215 2.65 32.43 -15.97
N LYS A 216 3.00 33.34 -16.87
CA LYS A 216 4.15 33.21 -17.77
C LYS A 216 5.28 34.10 -17.27
N VAL A 217 6.45 33.52 -17.09
CA VAL A 217 7.63 34.20 -16.55
C VAL A 217 8.81 33.96 -17.48
N PHE A 218 9.56 35.02 -17.76
CA PHE A 218 10.88 34.91 -18.36
C PHE A 218 11.93 35.13 -17.28
N VAL A 219 12.78 34.13 -17.05
CA VAL A 219 13.89 34.20 -16.10
C VAL A 219 15.17 34.36 -16.91
N GLN A 220 15.91 35.45 -16.70
CA GLN A 220 17.14 35.68 -17.45
C GLN A 220 18.23 34.69 -17.05
N LYS A 221 19.20 34.48 -17.95
CA LYS A 221 20.39 33.66 -17.68
C LYS A 221 21.01 34.00 -16.32
N SER A 222 21.26 32.98 -15.51
CA SER A 222 21.91 33.08 -14.20
C SER A 222 21.16 33.94 -13.18
N GLU A 223 19.86 34.14 -13.37
CA GLU A 223 18.98 34.82 -12.41
C GLU A 223 17.95 33.85 -11.83
N GLY A 224 17.27 34.32 -10.78
CA GLY A 224 16.13 33.62 -10.18
C GLY A 224 14.87 34.47 -10.17
N TYR A 225 13.72 33.81 -10.22
CA TYR A 225 12.41 34.43 -10.06
C TYR A 225 11.68 33.78 -8.87
N ILE A 226 11.01 34.59 -8.05
CA ILE A 226 10.34 34.11 -6.84
C ILE A 226 8.86 34.45 -6.92
N ILE A 227 8.04 33.46 -6.57
CA ILE A 227 6.62 33.63 -6.24
C ILE A 227 6.49 33.27 -4.78
N SER A 228 6.04 34.22 -3.96
CA SER A 228 5.99 34.02 -2.52
C SER A 228 4.84 34.80 -1.88
N THR A 229 4.07 34.12 -1.03
CA THR A 229 3.01 34.75 -0.21
C THR A 229 3.44 34.96 1.24
N CYS A 230 4.73 34.92 1.50
CA CYS A 230 5.29 34.95 2.84
C CYS A 230 5.04 36.31 3.51
N GLY A 231 4.36 36.28 4.67
CA GLY A 231 3.96 37.45 5.44
C GLY A 231 2.75 38.23 4.88
N LYS A 232 2.12 37.75 3.80
CA LYS A 232 1.04 38.45 3.06
C LYS A 232 -0.08 37.52 2.55
N SER A 233 -0.16 36.27 3.03
CA SER A 233 -1.10 35.28 2.48
C SER A 233 -2.47 35.37 3.15
N ASP A 234 -3.50 35.73 2.38
CA ASP A 234 -4.90 35.60 2.79
C ASP A 234 -5.47 34.20 2.51
N TYR A 235 -4.79 33.41 1.67
CA TYR A 235 -5.16 32.03 1.32
C TYR A 235 -4.67 31.04 2.38
N ILE A 236 -5.58 30.16 2.83
CA ILE A 236 -5.33 29.09 3.81
C ILE A 236 -5.57 27.73 3.12
N GLY A 237 -4.49 27.03 2.78
CA GLY A 237 -4.49 25.76 2.05
C GLY A 237 -3.23 25.66 1.18
N HIS A 238 -2.84 24.47 0.76
CA HIS A 238 -1.63 24.32 -0.06
C HIS A 238 -1.90 24.59 -1.55
N ILE A 239 -0.83 24.86 -2.30
CA ILE A 239 -0.84 24.96 -3.78
C ILE A 239 -0.05 23.81 -4.45
N SER A 240 0.15 22.72 -3.71
CA SER A 240 0.82 21.51 -4.20
C SER A 240 0.14 20.96 -5.45
N GLY A 241 0.94 20.46 -6.40
CA GLY A 241 0.47 20.06 -7.73
C GLY A 241 0.49 21.18 -8.77
N THR A 242 0.80 22.43 -8.40
CA THR A 242 1.06 23.51 -9.37
C THR A 242 2.18 23.06 -10.31
N SER A 243 1.89 23.03 -11.61
CA SER A 243 2.86 22.59 -12.61
C SER A 243 3.62 23.77 -13.18
N ILE A 244 4.93 23.62 -13.34
CA ILE A 244 5.81 24.62 -13.98
C ILE A 244 6.43 23.94 -15.20
N GLU A 245 6.24 24.52 -16.38
CA GLU A 245 6.72 23.96 -17.66
C GLU A 245 7.52 24.99 -18.45
N GLY A 246 8.66 24.58 -18.99
CA GLY A 246 9.54 25.39 -19.83
C GLY A 246 10.03 24.62 -21.06
N LYS A 247 10.61 25.33 -22.03
CA LYS A 247 11.22 24.69 -23.20
C LYS A 247 12.66 24.28 -22.92
N GLU A 248 13.38 25.14 -22.20
CA GLU A 248 14.74 24.95 -21.75
C GLU A 248 14.77 24.39 -20.32
N PRO A 249 15.81 23.63 -19.92
CA PRO A 249 15.94 23.15 -18.54
C PRO A 249 16.10 24.27 -17.51
N PHE A 250 15.47 24.14 -16.34
CA PHE A 250 15.51 25.11 -15.24
C PHE A 250 15.40 24.43 -13.87
N GLY A 251 15.86 25.07 -12.80
CA GLY A 251 15.78 24.54 -11.44
C GLY A 251 14.56 25.08 -10.69
N VAL A 252 13.98 24.29 -9.79
CA VAL A 252 12.86 24.71 -8.94
C VAL A 252 13.11 24.37 -7.47
N VAL A 253 12.99 25.38 -6.61
CA VAL A 253 12.91 25.20 -5.15
C VAL A 253 11.48 25.50 -4.73
N SER A 254 10.89 24.62 -3.93
CA SER A 254 9.49 24.73 -3.52
C SER A 254 9.33 24.46 -2.04
N GLY A 255 8.39 25.15 -1.41
CA GLY A 255 8.09 24.94 0.00
C GLY A 255 7.20 26.01 0.60
N SER A 256 7.35 26.23 1.91
CA SER A 256 6.64 27.26 2.66
C SER A 256 7.58 27.97 3.63
N CYS A 257 7.43 29.29 3.77
CA CYS A 257 8.27 30.09 4.67
C CYS A 257 7.85 29.97 6.14
N SER A 258 6.62 29.53 6.38
CA SER A 258 6.05 29.32 7.71
C SER A 258 5.01 28.20 7.60
N SER A 259 5.50 26.98 7.70
CA SER A 259 4.72 25.76 7.63
C SER A 259 4.24 25.37 9.03
N GLY A 260 3.12 25.93 9.47
CA GLY A 260 2.38 25.32 10.57
C GLY A 260 1.70 24.05 10.05
N THR A 261 1.98 22.89 10.64
CA THR A 261 1.22 21.66 10.34
C THR A 261 0.27 21.35 11.49
N MET A 262 -0.88 20.77 11.17
CA MET A 262 -1.82 20.29 12.18
C MET A 262 -1.21 19.09 12.89
N ALA A 263 -1.02 19.20 14.21
CA ALA A 263 -0.44 18.13 15.01
C ALA A 263 -1.54 17.39 15.80
N THR A 264 -1.43 16.06 15.89
CA THR A 264 -2.39 15.22 16.63
C THR A 264 -2.05 15.19 18.12
N PRO A 265 -2.94 15.59 19.04
CA PRO A 265 -2.61 15.70 20.46
C PRO A 265 -2.00 14.42 21.04
N CYS A 266 -0.87 14.59 21.74
CA CYS A 266 -0.11 13.53 22.42
C CYS A 266 -0.94 12.63 23.38
N SER A 267 -2.09 13.10 23.85
CA SER A 267 -2.96 12.44 24.83
C SER A 267 -4.23 11.80 24.23
N GLY A 268 -4.37 11.78 22.91
CA GLY A 268 -5.40 11.00 22.20
C GLY A 268 -6.86 11.45 22.36
N THR A 269 -7.15 12.55 23.06
CA THR A 269 -8.55 12.95 23.35
C THR A 269 -8.77 14.47 23.27
N GLY A 270 -8.78 15.03 22.05
CA GLY A 270 -9.38 16.35 21.77
C GLY A 270 -8.58 17.28 20.87
N LYS A 271 -9.29 17.93 19.92
CA LYS A 271 -8.93 19.01 18.95
C LYS A 271 -7.45 19.34 18.70
N GLU A 272 -7.10 19.34 17.41
CA GLU A 272 -5.86 19.80 16.77
C GLU A 272 -5.06 20.81 17.61
N SER A 273 -3.83 20.44 17.97
CA SER A 273 -2.85 21.42 18.46
C SER A 273 -2.09 21.98 17.26
N VAL A 274 -2.05 23.30 17.13
CA VAL A 274 -1.21 23.97 16.11
C VAL A 274 0.25 23.85 16.57
N GLY A 275 1.06 23.12 15.80
CA GLY A 275 2.50 23.05 16.05
C GLY A 275 3.19 24.40 15.80
N ARG A 276 4.46 24.53 16.19
CA ARG A 276 5.23 25.71 15.81
C ARG A 276 5.46 25.73 14.30
N ASN A 277 5.53 26.94 13.74
CA ASN A 277 5.73 27.15 12.32
C ASN A 277 7.21 27.32 12.02
N ASP A 278 7.76 26.41 11.22
CA ASP A 278 9.12 26.51 10.68
C ASP A 278 9.07 26.65 9.16
N MET A 279 10.19 27.03 8.56
CA MET A 279 10.35 26.97 7.12
C MET A 279 10.63 25.54 6.67
N ALA A 280 10.01 25.15 5.58
CA ALA A 280 10.23 23.84 4.98
C ALA A 280 10.27 24.02 3.46
N ALA A 281 11.42 23.75 2.85
CA ALA A 281 11.61 23.87 1.41
C ALA A 281 12.66 22.86 0.94
N GLU A 282 12.48 22.37 -0.29
CA GLU A 282 13.42 21.45 -0.94
C GLU A 282 13.56 21.82 -2.43
N MET A 283 14.71 21.51 -3.02
CA MET A 283 14.89 21.56 -4.47
C MET A 283 14.24 20.32 -5.10
N LEU A 284 13.36 20.54 -6.06
CA LEU A 284 12.56 19.47 -6.65
C LEU A 284 13.33 18.74 -7.74
N LEU A 285 13.01 17.45 -7.90
CA LEU A 285 13.38 16.68 -9.09
C LEU A 285 12.50 17.08 -10.29
N PRO A 286 13.05 17.10 -11.51
CA PRO A 286 12.23 17.26 -12.71
C PRO A 286 11.31 16.05 -12.91
N SER A 287 10.18 16.25 -13.58
CA SER A 287 9.19 15.22 -13.88
C SER A 287 9.75 14.07 -14.72
N GLU A 288 10.79 14.37 -15.49
CA GLU A 288 11.59 13.46 -16.30
C GLU A 288 12.29 12.42 -15.42
N SER A 289 12.64 12.75 -14.17
CA SER A 289 13.28 11.84 -13.21
C SER A 289 12.32 11.17 -12.24
N PHE A 290 11.00 11.26 -12.48
CA PHE A 290 10.02 10.60 -11.60
C PHE A 290 10.03 9.09 -11.84
N GLY A 291 10.34 8.31 -10.81
CA GLY A 291 10.24 6.85 -10.89
C GLY A 291 8.86 6.31 -10.53
N ARG A 292 8.77 4.98 -10.53
CA ARG A 292 7.52 4.24 -10.31
C ARG A 292 7.47 3.51 -8.99
N ASP A 293 8.64 3.22 -8.41
CA ASP A 293 8.84 2.33 -7.28
C ASP A 293 9.53 3.07 -6.14
N PHE A 294 8.92 3.03 -4.95
CA PHE A 294 9.38 3.74 -3.77
C PHE A 294 9.21 2.90 -2.52
N ILE A 295 10.17 3.04 -1.60
CA ILE A 295 10.07 2.53 -0.24
C ILE A 295 9.93 3.72 0.69
N VAL A 296 8.88 3.69 1.50
CA VAL A 296 8.59 4.69 2.52
C VAL A 296 8.69 4.07 3.91
N PHE A 297 9.10 4.87 4.89
CA PHE A 297 9.46 4.37 6.23
C PHE A 297 8.96 5.30 7.35
N GLN A 298 8.90 4.78 8.57
CA GLN A 298 8.58 5.60 9.73
C GLN A 298 9.84 6.28 10.26
N LEU A 299 9.75 7.56 10.65
CA LEU A 299 10.86 8.25 11.32
C LEU A 299 11.01 7.74 12.76
N GLU A 300 12.21 7.29 13.11
CA GLU A 300 12.53 6.74 14.44
C GLU A 300 12.30 7.77 15.57
N VAL A 301 11.84 7.32 16.74
CA VAL A 301 11.57 8.13 17.96
C VAL A 301 10.38 9.10 17.87
N ARG A 302 9.79 9.31 16.70
CA ARG A 302 8.65 10.24 16.50
C ARG A 302 7.30 9.54 16.74
N ARG A 303 6.37 10.25 17.39
CA ARG A 303 4.98 9.77 17.64
C ARG A 303 3.99 10.30 16.59
N SER A 304 4.19 11.52 16.11
CA SER A 304 3.54 12.10 14.95
C SER A 304 4.15 11.49 13.70
N LEU A 305 3.34 10.70 13.00
CA LEU A 305 3.75 9.90 11.85
C LEU A 305 4.06 10.74 10.59
N GLY A 306 3.81 12.05 10.62
CA GLY A 306 3.91 12.87 9.41
C GLY A 306 2.95 12.37 8.33
N TYR A 307 3.28 12.67 7.07
CA TYR A 307 2.59 12.09 5.93
C TYR A 307 3.44 12.11 4.66
N TYR A 308 3.06 11.27 3.71
CA TYR A 308 3.60 11.22 2.36
C TYR A 308 2.62 11.88 1.39
N LEU A 309 3.12 12.75 0.53
CA LEU A 309 2.35 13.38 -0.54
C LEU A 309 2.77 12.79 -1.89
N ILE A 310 1.84 12.15 -2.57
CA ILE A 310 2.04 11.57 -3.90
C ILE A 310 1.48 12.53 -4.95
N THR A 311 2.27 12.87 -5.96
CA THR A 311 1.86 13.75 -7.07
C THR A 311 2.06 13.05 -8.42
N ALA A 312 1.02 13.01 -9.25
CA ALA A 312 1.07 12.36 -10.55
C ALA A 312 1.52 13.31 -11.67
N SER A 313 2.50 12.87 -12.48
CA SER A 313 3.02 13.63 -13.62
C SER A 313 2.16 13.51 -14.89
N LYS A 314 1.38 12.43 -15.01
CA LYS A 314 0.56 12.06 -16.17
C LYS A 314 -0.87 11.71 -15.72
N PRO A 315 -1.90 11.91 -16.57
CA PRO A 315 -3.27 11.53 -16.24
C PRO A 315 -3.42 10.01 -16.17
N ASP A 316 -4.48 9.56 -15.50
CA ASP A 316 -4.81 8.14 -15.32
C ASP A 316 -3.63 7.31 -14.77
N THR A 317 -2.89 7.84 -13.80
CA THR A 317 -1.77 7.14 -13.15
C THR A 317 -2.32 6.24 -12.04
N VAL A 318 -2.14 4.92 -12.18
CA VAL A 318 -2.59 3.92 -11.23
C VAL A 318 -1.51 3.69 -10.18
N VAL A 319 -1.83 3.94 -8.91
CA VAL A 319 -0.93 3.81 -7.77
C VAL A 319 -1.40 2.68 -6.85
N ARG A 320 -0.44 1.88 -6.36
CA ARG A 320 -0.64 0.77 -5.43
C ARG A 320 0.24 0.99 -4.20
N VAL A 321 -0.33 0.82 -3.01
CA VAL A 321 0.37 1.00 -1.74
C VAL A 321 0.26 -0.30 -0.93
N MET A 322 1.41 -0.87 -0.58
CA MET A 322 1.53 -2.16 0.10
C MET A 322 2.18 -1.97 1.49
N PRO A 323 1.38 -1.86 2.58
CA PRO A 323 1.89 -1.66 3.93
C PRO A 323 2.36 -2.96 4.60
N VAL A 324 3.43 -2.89 5.40
CA VAL A 324 4.11 -4.08 6.01
C VAL A 324 3.30 -4.77 7.12
N ARG A 325 2.45 -4.05 7.87
CA ARG A 325 1.83 -4.56 9.11
C ARG A 325 0.30 -4.45 9.17
N HIS A 326 -0.37 -4.26 8.04
CA HIS A 326 -1.83 -4.21 7.99
C HIS A 326 -2.37 -5.24 6.99
N SER A 327 -3.27 -6.10 7.46
CA SER A 327 -3.98 -7.14 6.69
C SER A 327 -4.99 -6.60 5.66
N TYR A 328 -4.93 -5.30 5.33
CA TYR A 328 -5.81 -4.65 4.37
C TYR A 328 -4.98 -4.17 3.19
N PHE A 329 -5.13 -4.86 2.06
CA PHE A 329 -4.66 -4.36 0.78
C PHE A 329 -5.46 -3.09 0.45
N LEU A 330 -4.80 -1.95 0.34
CA LEU A 330 -5.47 -0.75 -0.17
C LEU A 330 -5.78 -0.98 -1.64
N ALA A 331 -7.06 -0.86 -2.01
CA ALA A 331 -7.46 -0.97 -3.40
C ALA A 331 -6.64 0.03 -4.25
N PRO A 332 -6.14 -0.37 -5.42
CA PRO A 332 -5.44 0.54 -6.32
C PRO A 332 -6.32 1.76 -6.62
N PHE A 333 -5.70 2.93 -6.70
CA PHE A 333 -6.40 4.17 -7.03
C PHE A 333 -5.73 4.87 -8.21
N THR A 334 -6.50 5.69 -8.89
CA THR A 334 -6.04 6.44 -10.07
C THR A 334 -5.94 7.91 -9.73
N LEU A 335 -4.83 8.54 -10.12
CA LEU A 335 -4.59 9.98 -10.01
C LEU A 335 -4.59 10.62 -11.40
N GLN A 336 -5.21 11.80 -11.50
CA GLN A 336 -5.08 12.67 -12.65
C GLN A 336 -3.80 13.50 -12.58
N GLN A 337 -3.38 14.08 -13.70
CA GLN A 337 -2.19 14.93 -13.73
C GLN A 337 -2.37 16.15 -12.81
N ARG A 338 -1.33 16.48 -12.03
CA ARG A 338 -1.34 17.53 -10.96
C ARG A 338 -2.11 17.15 -9.71
N GLU A 339 -2.86 16.06 -9.72
CA GLU A 339 -3.56 15.60 -8.53
C GLU A 339 -2.55 15.13 -7.49
N THR A 340 -2.76 15.58 -6.26
CA THR A 340 -1.94 15.22 -5.11
C THR A 340 -2.78 14.43 -4.13
N ARG A 341 -2.22 13.36 -3.55
CA ARG A 341 -2.91 12.57 -2.53
C ARG A 341 -1.99 12.30 -1.34
N GLN A 342 -2.51 12.60 -0.16
CA GLN A 342 -1.81 12.45 1.11
C GLN A 342 -2.09 11.08 1.75
N PHE A 343 -1.05 10.45 2.30
CA PHE A 343 -1.14 9.20 3.04
C PHE A 343 -0.30 9.25 4.32
N THR A 344 -0.85 8.81 5.44
CA THR A 344 -0.07 8.51 6.64
C THR A 344 0.31 7.04 6.61
N LEU A 345 1.60 6.78 6.38
CA LEU A 345 2.15 5.44 6.19
C LEU A 345 3.29 5.22 7.20
N ASN A 346 3.41 4.00 7.71
CA ASN A 346 4.60 3.57 8.44
C ASN A 346 5.63 3.07 7.41
N TYR A 347 5.80 1.75 7.33
CA TYR A 347 6.57 1.10 6.27
C TYR A 347 5.64 0.62 5.16
N ALA A 348 5.91 1.04 3.93
CA ALA A 348 5.16 0.59 2.77
C ALA A 348 6.01 0.62 1.50
N TYR A 349 5.64 -0.24 0.55
CA TYR A 349 6.09 -0.17 -0.82
C TYR A 349 5.01 0.51 -1.68
N ILE A 350 5.40 1.54 -2.42
CA ILE A 350 4.53 2.26 -3.35
C ILE A 350 4.98 1.94 -4.77
N SER A 351 4.06 1.45 -5.59
CA SER A 351 4.28 1.19 -7.02
C SER A 351 3.26 1.92 -7.88
N SER A 352 3.64 2.26 -9.11
CA SER A 352 2.78 2.95 -10.07
C SER A 352 3.06 2.51 -11.50
N ASP A 353 2.08 2.71 -12.39
CA ASP A 353 2.24 2.42 -13.83
C ASP A 353 2.97 3.54 -14.60
N LYS A 354 2.99 4.76 -14.06
CA LYS A 354 3.60 5.98 -14.62
C LYS A 354 4.37 6.73 -13.54
N GLY A 355 5.39 7.50 -13.93
CA GLY A 355 6.25 8.20 -12.97
C GLY A 355 5.49 9.18 -12.06
N ILE A 356 5.75 9.06 -10.76
CA ILE A 356 5.17 9.90 -9.69
C ILE A 356 6.26 10.59 -8.87
N GLN A 357 5.92 11.70 -8.23
CA GLN A 357 6.73 12.28 -7.17
C GLN A 357 6.17 11.85 -5.82
N VAL A 358 7.04 11.43 -4.92
CA VAL A 358 6.69 11.17 -3.52
C VAL A 358 7.50 12.13 -2.65
N SER A 359 6.83 12.89 -1.81
CA SER A 359 7.48 13.78 -0.83
C SER A 359 7.06 13.37 0.57
N VAL A 360 8.01 13.32 1.50
CA VAL A 360 7.74 13.12 2.92
C VAL A 360 7.65 14.49 3.60
N ILE A 361 6.56 14.65 4.34
CA ILE A 361 6.31 15.82 5.16
C ILE A 361 6.41 15.37 6.61
N GLN A 362 7.47 15.81 7.25
CA GLN A 362 7.57 15.71 8.70
C GLN A 362 6.61 16.74 9.30
N SER A 363 5.67 16.31 10.14
CA SER A 363 4.77 17.23 10.84
C SER A 363 5.47 17.91 12.03
N SER A 364 4.89 18.98 12.57
CA SER A 364 5.33 19.68 13.76
C SER A 364 5.06 18.83 15.02
N ALA A 365 5.86 19.04 16.06
CA ALA A 365 5.67 18.41 17.36
C ALA A 365 4.41 18.88 18.12
N CYS A 366 3.80 17.96 18.88
CA CYS A 366 2.65 18.21 19.74
C CYS A 366 3.03 18.75 21.14
N LEU A 367 2.38 19.83 21.59
CA LEU A 367 2.56 20.44 22.92
C LEU A 367 1.61 19.82 23.96
N ALA A 368 2.13 19.18 25.02
CA ALA A 368 1.35 18.91 26.24
C ALA A 368 1.84 19.78 27.40
N VAL A 369 1.03 20.77 27.79
CA VAL A 369 1.26 21.59 28.98
C VAL A 369 0.72 20.87 30.20
N ARG A 370 1.63 20.65 31.17
CA ARG A 370 1.51 20.08 32.54
C ARG A 370 1.65 18.56 32.66
N SER A 371 2.93 18.21 32.91
CA SER A 371 3.52 16.98 33.49
C SER A 371 3.69 15.75 32.59
N ASN A 372 4.52 15.93 31.56
CA ASN A 372 5.34 14.94 30.82
C ASN A 372 4.72 14.23 29.60
N ILE A 373 4.45 14.98 28.53
CA ILE A 373 4.62 14.49 27.16
C ILE A 373 5.21 15.61 26.30
N GLN A 374 6.34 15.37 25.62
CA GLN A 374 6.95 16.36 24.72
C GLN A 374 7.41 15.66 23.45
N GLU A 375 6.73 15.97 22.34
CA GLU A 375 7.24 15.62 21.03
C GLU A 375 8.28 16.67 20.59
N MET A 376 9.27 16.27 19.79
CA MET A 376 10.44 17.07 19.42
C MET A 376 10.46 17.31 17.91
N GLY A 377 10.64 18.56 17.48
CA GLY A 377 11.04 18.92 16.13
C GLY A 377 9.92 19.49 15.25
N ASP A 378 10.29 20.49 14.47
CA ASP A 378 9.43 21.25 13.57
C ASP A 378 9.29 20.58 12.19
N PRO A 379 8.39 21.08 11.32
CA PRO A 379 8.09 20.42 10.06
C PRO A 379 9.18 20.63 9.01
N SER A 380 9.38 19.61 8.18
CA SER A 380 10.35 19.61 7.09
C SER A 380 9.74 18.92 5.86
N ILE A 381 10.26 19.26 4.67
CA ILE A 381 9.89 18.63 3.40
C ILE A 381 11.13 17.95 2.87
N CYS A 382 11.01 16.69 2.45
CA CYS A 382 12.06 15.96 1.77
C CYS A 382 11.44 15.19 0.59
N ILE A 383 12.17 15.12 -0.52
CA ILE A 383 11.78 14.28 -1.66
C ILE A 383 12.20 12.83 -1.38
N MET A 384 11.29 11.89 -1.64
CA MET A 384 11.63 10.47 -1.65
C MET A 384 12.21 10.14 -3.02
N VAL A 385 13.43 9.64 -3.02
CA VAL A 385 14.15 9.23 -4.21
C VAL A 385 13.54 7.91 -4.72
N PRO A 386 13.20 7.81 -6.01
CA PRO A 386 12.79 6.56 -6.63
C PRO A 386 13.91 5.51 -6.57
N MET A 387 13.53 4.24 -6.44
CA MET A 387 14.51 3.17 -6.25
C MET A 387 15.52 3.03 -7.40
N GLY A 388 15.11 3.32 -8.64
CA GLY A 388 16.00 3.34 -9.81
C GLY A 388 17.06 4.43 -9.80
N LEU A 389 16.97 5.41 -8.88
CA LEU A 389 17.95 6.50 -8.74
C LEU A 389 18.83 6.34 -7.49
N PHE A 390 18.79 5.17 -6.85
CA PHE A 390 19.67 4.82 -5.75
C PHE A 390 21.13 4.71 -6.22
N TYR A 391 22.06 4.70 -5.27
CA TYR A 391 23.48 4.63 -5.58
C TYR A 391 24.25 3.84 -4.54
N SER A 392 25.51 3.55 -4.83
CA SER A 392 26.36 2.69 -4.02
C SER A 392 27.29 3.44 -3.06
N SER A 393 27.33 4.77 -3.11
CA SER A 393 28.25 5.58 -2.30
C SER A 393 27.70 6.96 -1.94
N TYR A 394 27.48 7.21 -0.66
CA TYR A 394 27.01 8.47 -0.11
C TYR A 394 28.07 9.10 0.78
N VAL A 395 28.25 10.40 0.65
CA VAL A 395 29.17 11.18 1.47
C VAL A 395 28.35 12.25 2.16
N TRP A 396 28.49 12.36 3.47
CA TRP A 396 27.84 13.43 4.22
C TRP A 396 28.72 13.98 5.32
N MET A 397 28.29 15.12 5.84
CA MET A 397 28.90 15.74 7.00
C MET A 397 27.83 15.98 8.06
N TYR A 398 28.14 15.62 9.29
CA TYR A 398 27.29 15.93 10.43
C TYR A 398 27.75 17.23 11.10
N GLU A 399 26.81 18.16 11.29
CA GLU A 399 27.03 19.36 12.11
C GLU A 399 26.45 19.13 13.52
N PRO A 400 27.29 19.14 14.58
CA PRO A 400 26.85 18.92 15.97
C PRO A 400 25.81 19.92 16.49
N ALA A 401 25.70 21.09 15.85
CA ALA A 401 24.77 22.14 16.24
C ALA A 401 23.30 21.81 15.93
N LEU A 402 23.02 20.79 15.10
CA LEU A 402 21.67 20.53 14.60
C LEU A 402 20.81 19.63 15.48
N SER A 403 21.32 18.57 16.12
CA SER A 403 20.55 17.74 17.09
C SER A 403 21.32 16.51 17.61
N ASN A 404 21.22 16.21 18.91
CA ASN A 404 21.63 14.92 19.51
C ASN A 404 20.83 13.68 19.05
N ASN A 405 19.73 13.88 18.32
CA ASN A 405 18.84 12.86 17.76
C ASN A 405 18.84 12.96 16.23
N SER A 406 19.99 12.67 15.62
CA SER A 406 20.16 12.62 14.17
C SER A 406 20.36 11.18 13.72
N TYR A 407 19.79 10.84 12.57
CA TYR A 407 19.72 9.49 12.04
C TYR A 407 20.03 9.48 10.55
N ALA A 408 20.62 8.38 10.09
CA ALA A 408 20.69 8.00 8.68
C ALA A 408 19.75 6.81 8.45
N ALA A 409 18.73 6.98 7.61
CA ALA A 409 17.89 5.89 7.14
C ALA A 409 18.52 5.28 5.88
N ILE A 410 18.68 3.96 5.86
CA ILE A 410 19.27 3.19 4.78
C ILE A 410 18.20 2.24 4.23
N ILE A 411 18.00 2.24 2.92
CA ILE A 411 17.08 1.36 2.21
C ILE A 411 17.87 0.49 1.24
N VAL A 412 17.88 -0.82 1.45
CA VAL A 412 18.68 -1.74 0.62
C VAL A 412 17.94 -3.07 0.44
N ARG A 413 18.26 -3.81 -0.63
CA ARG A 413 17.77 -5.19 -0.79
C ARG A 413 18.32 -6.06 0.35
N TRP A 414 17.49 -6.94 0.89
CA TRP A 414 17.86 -7.76 2.06
C TRP A 414 19.16 -8.55 1.85
N ASP A 415 19.37 -9.07 0.65
CA ASP A 415 20.57 -9.86 0.29
C ASP A 415 21.87 -9.06 0.38
N TYR A 416 21.78 -7.73 0.34
CA TYR A 416 22.92 -6.83 0.26
C TYR A 416 23.16 -6.00 1.52
N LYS A 417 22.31 -6.15 2.55
CA LYS A 417 22.40 -5.35 3.78
C LYS A 417 23.75 -5.44 4.50
N ASP A 418 24.41 -6.60 4.42
CA ASP A 418 25.68 -6.86 5.11
C ASP A 418 26.90 -6.28 4.35
N TYR A 419 26.70 -5.77 3.13
CA TYR A 419 27.74 -5.09 2.34
C TYR A 419 27.72 -3.56 2.51
N ILE A 420 26.81 -3.04 3.34
CA ILE A 420 26.80 -1.63 3.69
C ILE A 420 27.90 -1.36 4.73
N GLU A 421 28.78 -0.43 4.39
CA GLU A 421 29.92 -0.01 5.18
C GLU A 421 29.80 1.48 5.53
N LEU A 422 29.92 1.80 6.82
CA LEU A 422 30.10 3.16 7.32
C LEU A 422 31.57 3.40 7.60
N ASP A 423 32.18 4.36 6.93
CA ASP A 423 33.60 4.69 7.05
C ASP A 423 34.50 3.45 6.91
N LYS A 424 34.20 2.61 5.91
CA LYS A 424 34.86 1.32 5.63
C LYS A 424 34.69 0.26 6.73
N THR A 425 33.75 0.47 7.64
CA THR A 425 33.39 -0.46 8.70
C THR A 425 32.00 -1.03 8.40
N ALA A 426 31.90 -2.34 8.21
CA ALA A 426 30.60 -3.00 8.03
C ALA A 426 29.66 -2.68 9.20
N LEU A 427 28.38 -2.45 8.89
CA LEU A 427 27.38 -2.17 9.93
C LEU A 427 27.22 -3.39 10.84
N SER A 428 27.35 -3.18 12.16
CA SER A 428 27.25 -4.26 13.15
C SER A 428 25.86 -4.91 13.18
N THR A 429 25.75 -6.14 13.70
CA THR A 429 24.48 -6.84 13.93
C THR A 429 23.56 -6.17 14.97
N ALA A 430 23.97 -5.05 15.58
CA ALA A 430 23.20 -4.36 16.62
C ALA A 430 22.09 -3.44 16.06
N TYR A 431 22.00 -3.25 14.74
CA TYR A 431 20.95 -2.44 14.12
C TYR A 431 19.72 -3.27 13.75
N THR A 432 18.54 -2.75 14.05
CA THR A 432 17.26 -3.34 13.67
C THR A 432 16.94 -3.02 12.21
N TRP A 433 16.61 -4.07 11.46
CA TRP A 433 16.26 -4.02 10.04
C TRP A 433 14.78 -4.37 9.90
N GLU A 434 14.01 -3.47 9.31
CA GLU A 434 12.57 -3.67 9.06
C GLU A 434 12.36 -4.15 7.63
N ASN A 435 11.80 -5.35 7.49
CA ASN A 435 11.64 -6.01 6.19
C ASN A 435 10.31 -5.65 5.54
N LEU A 436 10.34 -5.46 4.23
CA LEU A 436 9.17 -5.19 3.42
C LEU A 436 9.25 -5.95 2.10
N THR A 437 8.14 -6.56 1.71
CA THR A 437 8.03 -7.28 0.43
C THR A 437 7.63 -6.29 -0.67
N ALA A 438 8.49 -6.16 -1.68
CA ALA A 438 8.24 -5.36 -2.87
C ALA A 438 7.77 -6.25 -4.04
N LYS A 439 7.76 -5.70 -5.26
CA LYS A 439 7.42 -6.42 -6.49
C LYS A 439 8.24 -7.72 -6.64
N ASN A 440 7.62 -8.74 -7.23
CA ASN A 440 8.21 -10.07 -7.45
C ASN A 440 8.64 -10.81 -6.17
N ASN A 441 8.04 -10.50 -5.02
CA ASN A 441 8.40 -11.05 -3.70
C ASN A 441 9.84 -10.72 -3.26
N LEU A 442 10.47 -9.71 -3.85
CA LEU A 442 11.78 -9.24 -3.42
C LEU A 442 11.68 -8.59 -2.05
N ILE A 443 12.57 -8.96 -1.14
CA ILE A 443 12.62 -8.41 0.21
C ILE A 443 13.58 -7.23 0.23
N TRP A 444 13.03 -6.07 0.56
CA TRP A 444 13.79 -4.87 0.87
C TRP A 444 13.79 -4.64 2.36
N THR A 445 14.77 -3.87 2.83
CA THR A 445 14.92 -3.63 4.25
C THR A 445 15.33 -2.19 4.53
N VAL A 446 14.85 -1.67 5.66
CA VAL A 446 15.14 -0.31 6.13
C VAL A 446 15.81 -0.39 7.50
N ALA A 447 16.94 0.31 7.66
CA ALA A 447 17.60 0.50 8.94
C ALA A 447 17.78 1.97 9.28
N HIS A 448 17.72 2.29 10.57
CA HIS A 448 17.91 3.63 11.11
C HIS A 448 19.17 3.67 11.95
N LEU A 449 20.21 4.32 11.46
CA LEU A 449 21.49 4.44 12.13
C LEU A 449 21.49 5.74 12.93
N LYS A 450 21.51 5.64 14.25
CA LYS A 450 21.73 6.82 15.10
C LYS A 450 23.15 7.31 14.90
N VAL A 451 23.30 8.51 14.35
CA VAL A 451 24.61 9.13 14.12
C VAL A 451 25.13 9.63 15.47
N LEU A 452 26.10 8.93 16.04
CA LEU A 452 26.69 9.28 17.33
C LEU A 452 27.60 10.50 17.19
N ASN A 453 27.57 11.33 18.24
CA ASN A 453 28.14 12.67 18.35
C ASN A 453 29.69 12.66 18.34
N VAL A 454 30.30 12.18 17.26
CA VAL A 454 31.74 12.18 17.06
C VAL A 454 32.07 13.37 16.17
N ARG A 455 32.87 14.31 16.71
CA ARG A 455 33.38 15.56 16.10
C ARG A 455 33.20 15.67 14.58
N ALA A 456 32.71 16.81 14.09
CA ALA A 456 32.54 17.16 12.67
C ALA A 456 33.60 16.50 11.76
N ARG A 457 33.23 15.36 11.17
CA ARG A 457 34.02 14.55 10.25
C ARG A 457 33.14 14.22 9.06
N ILE A 458 33.77 14.06 7.90
CA ILE A 458 33.11 13.48 6.73
C ILE A 458 32.85 12.02 7.05
N HIS A 459 31.61 11.58 6.84
CA HIS A 459 31.24 10.17 6.87
C HIS A 459 30.95 9.68 5.46
N THR A 460 31.30 8.43 5.20
CA THR A 460 31.05 7.77 3.92
C THR A 460 30.25 6.49 4.17
N LEU A 461 29.10 6.37 3.52
CA LEU A 461 28.31 5.14 3.46
C LEU A 461 28.50 4.53 2.08
N THR A 462 29.04 3.32 2.01
CA THR A 462 29.33 2.64 0.76
C THR A 462 28.79 1.23 0.74
N SER A 463 28.52 0.73 -0.47
CA SER A 463 28.17 -0.66 -0.74
C SER A 463 29.03 -1.17 -1.88
N SER A 464 29.61 -2.35 -1.70
CA SER A 464 30.40 -3.00 -2.75
C SER A 464 29.55 -3.82 -3.73
N LYS A 465 28.26 -4.03 -3.43
CA LYS A 465 27.40 -5.03 -4.09
C LYS A 465 26.05 -4.54 -4.58
N SER A 466 25.61 -3.35 -4.19
CA SER A 466 24.27 -2.86 -4.53
C SER A 466 24.17 -1.36 -4.37
N ALA A 467 23.38 -0.73 -5.24
CA ALA A 467 22.80 0.56 -4.95
C ALA A 467 21.84 0.48 -3.75
N PHE A 468 21.72 1.55 -2.98
CA PHE A 468 20.84 1.66 -1.83
C PHE A 468 20.36 3.10 -1.67
N GLY A 469 19.22 3.33 -1.01
CA GLY A 469 18.73 4.66 -0.68
C GLY A 469 19.29 5.13 0.65
N CYS A 470 19.64 6.42 0.75
CA CYS A 470 20.14 7.03 1.99
C CYS A 470 19.43 8.36 2.26
N TYR A 471 18.96 8.55 3.49
CA TYR A 471 18.28 9.78 3.94
C TYR A 471 18.81 10.21 5.30
N PHE A 472 19.07 11.51 5.46
CA PHE A 472 19.48 12.10 6.74
C PHE A 472 18.33 12.88 7.34
N TYR A 473 18.08 12.69 8.62
CA TYR A 473 17.05 13.42 9.33
C TYR A 473 17.38 13.57 10.81
N GLY A 474 16.79 14.57 11.46
CA GLY A 474 17.00 14.80 12.88
C GLY A 474 16.04 15.82 13.49
N PHE A 475 16.01 15.86 14.82
CA PHE A 475 15.02 16.64 15.57
C PHE A 475 15.61 17.23 16.85
N THR A 476 15.47 18.53 17.08
CA THR A 476 15.64 19.16 18.40
C THR A 476 14.28 19.37 19.07
N MET A 477 14.23 20.03 20.24
CA MET A 477 12.95 20.43 20.81
C MET A 477 12.16 21.37 19.87
N ASP A 478 12.86 22.18 19.09
CA ASP A 478 12.27 23.34 18.39
C ASP A 478 12.66 23.43 16.90
N ALA A 479 13.34 22.43 16.34
CA ALA A 479 13.75 22.39 14.94
C ALA A 479 13.76 20.96 14.41
N GLY A 480 13.48 20.76 13.13
CA GLY A 480 13.49 19.45 12.48
C GLY A 480 13.98 19.55 11.05
N PHE A 481 14.82 18.61 10.62
CA PHE A 481 15.33 18.58 9.26
C PHE A 481 15.27 17.17 8.69
N MET A 482 15.12 17.09 7.38
CA MET A 482 15.23 15.85 6.63
C MET A 482 15.67 16.19 5.21
N ASN A 483 16.61 15.42 4.68
CA ASN A 483 17.07 15.55 3.32
C ASN A 483 17.56 14.20 2.79
N PRO A 484 17.48 13.95 1.48
CA PRO A 484 18.15 12.80 0.89
C PRO A 484 19.66 12.92 1.08
N GLY A 485 20.33 11.79 1.33
CA GLY A 485 21.78 11.71 1.37
C GLY A 485 22.42 11.81 -0.01
N GLY A 486 21.60 11.76 -1.05
CA GLY A 486 21.95 11.93 -2.44
C GLY A 486 21.20 10.91 -3.30
N PHE A 487 21.27 11.06 -4.61
CA PHE A 487 20.67 10.26 -5.64
C PHE A 487 21.32 10.57 -7.00
N ILE A 488 21.08 9.69 -7.97
CA ILE A 488 21.31 10.01 -9.38
C ILE A 488 20.13 10.84 -9.89
N VAL A 489 20.37 11.77 -10.81
CA VAL A 489 19.29 12.49 -11.49
C VAL A 489 19.36 12.16 -12.97
N SER A 490 18.49 11.25 -13.39
CA SER A 490 18.41 10.71 -14.75
C SER A 490 16.96 10.70 -15.23
N PRO A 491 16.68 10.85 -16.54
CA PRO A 491 15.32 10.96 -17.08
C PRO A 491 14.54 9.63 -17.19
N ILE A 492 14.44 8.85 -16.11
CA ILE A 492 13.79 7.52 -16.06
C ILE A 492 12.26 7.51 -16.33
N ASN A 493 11.60 8.67 -16.43
CA ASN A 493 10.17 8.79 -16.78
C ASN A 493 9.92 9.11 -18.27
N GLU A 494 10.98 9.35 -19.04
CA GLU A 494 10.88 9.52 -20.49
C GLU A 494 10.76 8.16 -21.20
N MET A 495 10.47 8.18 -22.50
CA MET A 495 10.52 6.94 -23.28
C MET A 495 11.98 6.57 -23.46
N CYS A 496 12.42 5.55 -22.71
CA CYS A 496 13.75 4.99 -22.87
C CYS A 496 13.93 4.45 -24.30
N GLN A 497 15.10 4.70 -24.87
CA GLN A 497 15.51 4.19 -26.17
C GLN A 497 16.71 3.29 -25.94
N ILE A 498 16.54 2.00 -26.22
CA ILE A 498 17.63 1.03 -26.10
C ILE A 498 18.75 1.44 -27.07
N ASP A 499 19.90 1.86 -26.55
CA ASP A 499 21.08 2.25 -27.34
C ASP A 499 22.28 1.34 -27.05
N VAL A 500 22.25 0.18 -27.70
CA VAL A 500 23.28 -0.87 -27.66
C VAL A 500 24.66 -0.47 -28.18
N THR A 501 24.83 0.75 -28.70
CA THR A 501 26.11 1.20 -29.28
C THR A 501 26.91 2.16 -28.40
N ARG A 502 26.36 2.52 -27.22
CA ARG A 502 26.84 3.65 -26.42
C ARG A 502 26.97 3.36 -24.93
N THR A 503 27.20 2.12 -24.53
CA THR A 503 27.38 1.78 -23.12
C THR A 503 28.71 2.29 -22.58
N GLN A 504 28.61 3.38 -21.83
CA GLN A 504 29.71 3.97 -21.10
C GLN A 504 29.44 3.79 -19.61
N LEU A 505 30.32 3.04 -18.93
CA LEU A 505 30.25 2.87 -17.48
C LEU A 505 30.08 4.22 -16.77
N SER A 506 29.02 4.35 -15.96
CA SER A 506 28.71 5.55 -15.17
C SER A 506 28.35 6.79 -16.04
N ASP A 507 27.54 6.61 -17.07
CA ASP A 507 27.03 7.68 -17.94
C ASP A 507 25.72 8.33 -17.46
N LEU A 508 25.15 7.81 -16.37
CA LEU A 508 23.90 8.18 -15.70
C LEU A 508 22.65 7.94 -16.56
N ILE A 509 22.72 7.04 -17.52
CA ILE A 509 21.63 6.72 -18.45
C ILE A 509 21.15 5.27 -18.20
N ASP A 510 19.85 5.07 -18.41
CA ASP A 510 19.18 3.77 -18.52
C ASP A 510 19.23 3.38 -20.00
N ASN A 511 20.26 2.66 -20.47
CA ASN A 511 20.40 2.32 -21.89
C ASN A 511 19.72 0.99 -22.27
N ASP A 512 19.26 0.19 -21.31
CA ASP A 512 18.55 -1.09 -21.50
C ASP A 512 17.04 -1.03 -21.21
N CYS A 513 16.58 0.09 -20.63
CA CYS A 513 15.19 0.45 -20.37
C CYS A 513 14.49 -0.34 -19.26
N ASP A 514 15.22 -0.85 -18.29
CA ASP A 514 14.66 -1.60 -17.17
C ASP A 514 14.18 -0.68 -16.01
N GLY A 515 14.57 0.61 -16.04
CA GLY A 515 14.21 1.65 -15.10
C GLY A 515 15.23 1.92 -14.00
N PHE A 516 16.39 1.26 -14.04
CA PHE A 516 17.57 1.55 -13.25
C PHE A 516 18.61 2.26 -14.15
N VAL A 517 19.72 2.72 -13.58
CA VAL A 517 20.74 3.51 -14.30
C VAL A 517 22.12 3.06 -13.89
N ASP A 518 23.09 3.19 -14.80
CA ASP A 518 24.50 2.85 -14.59
C ASP A 518 24.80 1.38 -14.26
N GLU A 519 24.01 0.45 -14.82
CA GLU A 519 24.17 -0.99 -14.59
C GLU A 519 24.96 -1.77 -15.65
N GLU A 520 25.44 -1.15 -16.73
CA GLU A 520 25.68 -1.89 -17.99
C GLU A 520 27.15 -2.10 -18.44
N ILE A 521 27.38 -3.26 -19.08
CA ILE A 521 28.35 -3.50 -20.17
C ILE A 521 27.64 -4.31 -21.27
N LEU A 522 27.10 -3.61 -22.28
CA LEU A 522 26.23 -4.21 -23.31
C LEU A 522 27.02 -4.94 -24.38
N ASP A 523 27.48 -6.12 -24.03
CA ASP A 523 28.26 -6.99 -24.92
C ASP A 523 27.46 -8.18 -25.46
N GLY A 524 26.16 -8.22 -25.18
CA GLY A 524 25.25 -9.29 -25.60
C GLY A 524 25.60 -10.64 -24.96
N LYS A 525 26.40 -10.61 -23.89
CA LYS A 525 26.74 -11.74 -23.05
C LYS A 525 26.28 -11.43 -21.63
N ASP A 526 26.07 -12.50 -20.92
CA ASP A 526 25.79 -12.51 -19.49
C ASP A 526 27.15 -12.71 -18.80
N ASN A 527 27.83 -11.62 -18.42
CA ASN A 527 29.25 -11.69 -18.02
C ASN A 527 29.45 -12.17 -16.59
N ASP A 528 28.43 -12.09 -15.74
CA ASP A 528 28.43 -12.67 -14.39
C ASP A 528 27.62 -13.98 -14.25
N GLY A 529 26.88 -14.37 -15.30
CA GLY A 529 26.33 -15.71 -15.51
C GLY A 529 24.94 -15.93 -14.90
N ASP A 530 24.18 -14.87 -14.62
CA ASP A 530 22.89 -14.88 -13.92
C ASP A 530 21.66 -15.07 -14.84
N GLY A 531 21.88 -15.14 -16.16
CA GLY A 531 20.86 -15.36 -17.18
C GLY A 531 20.22 -14.08 -17.71
N LEU A 532 20.60 -12.91 -17.20
CA LEU A 532 20.28 -11.62 -17.77
C LEU A 532 21.48 -11.17 -18.60
N ILE A 533 21.20 -10.77 -19.84
CA ILE A 533 22.23 -10.28 -20.74
C ILE A 533 22.28 -8.78 -20.50
N ASP A 534 23.45 -8.27 -20.08
CA ASP A 534 23.77 -6.84 -19.89
C ASP A 534 23.36 -6.13 -18.57
N GLU A 535 23.43 -6.81 -17.41
CA GLU A 535 23.23 -6.17 -16.07
C GLU A 535 24.57 -5.92 -15.32
N ASP A 536 25.70 -5.98 -16.03
CA ASP A 536 27.03 -6.10 -15.42
C ASP A 536 27.68 -4.77 -15.01
N THR A 537 27.45 -4.30 -13.78
CA THR A 537 28.55 -3.72 -12.99
C THR A 537 28.71 -4.33 -11.60
N ASN A 538 29.81 -5.10 -11.48
CA ASN A 538 30.59 -5.41 -10.26
C ASN A 538 30.36 -6.77 -9.56
N SER A 539 30.60 -7.93 -10.22
CA SER A 539 31.48 -8.99 -9.64
C SER A 539 31.72 -10.30 -10.42
N PHE A 540 32.88 -10.91 -10.18
CA PHE A 540 33.22 -12.32 -10.49
C PHE A 540 32.39 -13.37 -9.69
N LYS A 541 31.84 -14.43 -10.35
CA LYS A 541 31.45 -15.76 -9.77
C LYS A 541 31.54 -16.93 -10.79
N ILE A 542 31.51 -18.21 -10.34
CA ILE A 542 31.75 -19.46 -11.13
C ILE A 542 30.45 -20.31 -11.22
N THR A 543 30.25 -21.13 -12.27
CA THR A 543 28.99 -21.87 -12.58
C THR A 543 29.12 -23.42 -12.53
N LYS A 544 28.04 -24.17 -12.17
CA LYS A 544 27.85 -25.66 -12.28
C LYS A 544 26.46 -26.03 -12.87
N ASP A 545 26.08 -27.32 -12.97
CA ASP A 545 24.78 -27.79 -13.49
C ASP A 545 23.76 -28.17 -12.38
N TYR A 546 22.46 -28.00 -12.63
CA TYR A 546 21.37 -28.39 -11.70
C TYR A 546 21.22 -29.91 -11.53
N GLY A 547 20.72 -30.33 -10.36
CA GLY A 547 20.23 -31.69 -10.13
C GLY A 547 18.97 -32.04 -10.94
N PRO A 548 18.45 -33.28 -10.82
CA PRO A 548 17.24 -33.70 -11.53
C PRO A 548 16.01 -32.85 -11.12
N TRP A 549 15.09 -32.67 -12.07
CA TRP A 549 13.79 -32.00 -11.84
C TRP A 549 12.95 -32.73 -10.78
N SER A 550 12.31 -31.95 -9.92
CA SER A 550 11.23 -32.41 -9.05
C SER A 550 10.03 -32.84 -9.89
N GLU A 551 9.14 -33.59 -9.25
CA GLU A 551 7.83 -33.89 -9.82
C GLU A 551 7.02 -32.60 -10.04
N TRP A 552 6.07 -32.64 -10.99
CA TRP A 552 5.13 -31.55 -11.24
C TRP A 552 4.12 -31.42 -10.11
N VAL A 553 3.92 -30.21 -9.60
CA VAL A 553 3.00 -29.86 -8.52
C VAL A 553 2.09 -28.71 -8.92
N CYS A 554 0.87 -28.68 -8.43
CA CYS A 554 -0.07 -27.60 -8.75
C CYS A 554 0.29 -26.28 -8.04
N GLY A 555 -0.02 -25.15 -8.69
CA GLY A 555 0.15 -23.80 -8.12
C GLY A 555 -0.63 -23.58 -6.83
N ARG A 556 -0.17 -22.65 -5.99
CA ARG A 556 -0.84 -22.30 -4.73
C ARG A 556 -2.13 -21.49 -4.94
N ASP A 557 -2.30 -20.90 -6.13
CA ASP A 557 -3.56 -20.28 -6.53
C ASP A 557 -4.53 -21.35 -7.04
N CYS A 558 -5.59 -21.59 -6.29
CA CYS A 558 -6.60 -22.61 -6.59
C CYS A 558 -7.42 -22.32 -7.86
N PHE A 559 -7.32 -21.10 -8.41
CA PHE A 559 -8.02 -20.67 -9.62
C PHE A 559 -7.09 -20.59 -10.84
N GLU A 560 -5.81 -20.90 -10.68
CA GLU A 560 -4.84 -20.95 -11.77
C GLU A 560 -4.70 -22.41 -12.29
N GLY A 561 -4.97 -22.61 -13.58
CA GLY A 561 -4.86 -23.91 -14.26
C GLY A 561 -3.43 -24.30 -14.65
N LYS A 562 -2.46 -24.17 -13.74
CA LYS A 562 -1.03 -24.40 -14.04
C LYS A 562 -0.32 -25.25 -12.99
N MET A 563 0.57 -26.12 -13.45
CA MET A 563 1.52 -26.88 -12.63
C MET A 563 2.94 -26.33 -12.79
N TYR A 564 3.73 -26.51 -11.73
CA TYR A 564 5.10 -26.05 -11.57
C TYR A 564 5.99 -27.23 -11.17
N ARG A 565 7.24 -27.26 -11.60
CA ARG A 565 8.27 -28.15 -11.03
C ARG A 565 9.58 -27.42 -10.87
N ILE A 566 10.39 -27.81 -9.90
CA ILE A 566 11.64 -27.13 -9.55
C ILE A 566 12.85 -28.08 -9.52
N ARG A 567 14.08 -27.60 -9.59
CA ARG A 567 15.28 -28.42 -9.37
C ARG A 567 16.30 -27.68 -8.53
N GLU A 568 16.97 -28.42 -7.63
CA GLU A 568 17.94 -27.84 -6.72
C GLU A 568 19.36 -27.82 -7.30
N CYS A 569 20.05 -26.71 -7.07
CA CYS A 569 21.47 -26.55 -7.37
C CYS A 569 22.29 -27.11 -6.20
N LYS A 570 23.16 -28.10 -6.44
CA LYS A 570 24.07 -28.59 -5.40
C LYS A 570 25.15 -27.54 -5.13
N MET A 571 24.91 -26.69 -4.14
CA MET A 571 25.81 -25.62 -3.73
C MET A 571 26.77 -26.11 -2.64
N ASP A 572 27.94 -26.57 -3.08
CA ASP A 572 29.03 -26.96 -2.16
C ASP A 572 29.91 -25.75 -1.75
N SER A 573 29.66 -24.54 -2.30
CA SER A 573 30.35 -23.29 -1.95
C SER A 573 29.61 -22.02 -2.45
N PRO A 574 29.86 -20.83 -1.86
CA PRO A 574 29.08 -19.59 -2.07
C PRO A 574 29.31 -18.88 -3.43
N ASN A 575 30.19 -19.43 -4.28
CA ASN A 575 30.54 -18.89 -5.60
C ASN A 575 30.13 -19.84 -6.74
N VAL A 576 29.05 -20.61 -6.57
CA VAL A 576 28.52 -21.54 -7.56
C VAL A 576 27.09 -21.13 -7.94
N ILE A 577 26.86 -20.75 -9.19
CA ILE A 577 25.52 -20.57 -9.78
C ILE A 577 25.23 -21.78 -10.68
N CYS A 578 24.00 -22.32 -10.72
CA CYS A 578 23.68 -23.45 -11.61
C CYS A 578 23.01 -22.97 -12.91
N LYS A 579 23.31 -23.59 -14.06
CA LYS A 579 22.83 -23.10 -15.38
C LYS A 579 21.51 -23.75 -15.88
N GLY A 580 20.54 -22.91 -16.24
CA GLY A 580 19.23 -23.26 -16.81
C GLY A 580 18.04 -23.00 -15.87
N GLU A 581 16.80 -23.10 -16.35
CA GLU A 581 15.60 -22.83 -15.53
C GLU A 581 15.61 -23.67 -14.25
N SER A 582 15.41 -23.05 -13.07
CA SER A 582 15.20 -23.77 -11.82
C SER A 582 13.73 -24.13 -11.60
N THR A 583 12.83 -23.56 -12.41
CA THR A 583 11.38 -23.71 -12.32
C THR A 583 10.77 -23.82 -13.72
N GLN A 584 9.84 -24.74 -13.94
CA GLN A 584 9.10 -24.84 -15.20
C GLN A 584 7.59 -24.85 -14.94
N THR A 585 6.82 -24.24 -15.86
CA THR A 585 5.36 -24.11 -15.77
C THR A 585 4.66 -24.71 -16.99
N ARG A 586 3.51 -25.36 -16.80
CA ARG A 586 2.65 -25.86 -17.88
C ARG A 586 1.18 -25.80 -17.49
N ASP A 587 0.30 -25.58 -18.47
CA ASP A 587 -1.14 -25.68 -18.28
C ASP A 587 -1.56 -27.10 -17.87
N ALA A 588 -2.46 -27.18 -16.88
CA ALA A 588 -3.00 -28.41 -16.33
C ALA A 588 -4.31 -28.15 -15.57
N GLU A 589 -5.20 -29.15 -15.55
CA GLU A 589 -6.42 -29.12 -14.74
C GLU A 589 -6.11 -29.44 -13.27
N CYS A 590 -5.53 -28.48 -12.57
CA CYS A 590 -5.29 -28.57 -11.13
C CYS A 590 -6.59 -28.44 -10.34
N TYR A 591 -6.74 -29.26 -9.30
CA TYR A 591 -7.84 -29.21 -8.32
C TYR A 591 -9.26 -29.49 -8.86
N THR A 592 -9.39 -30.03 -10.07
CA THR A 592 -10.69 -30.40 -10.69
C THR A 592 -11.34 -31.64 -10.06
N VAL A 593 -10.56 -32.49 -9.38
CA VAL A 593 -11.00 -33.75 -8.74
C VAL A 593 -10.83 -33.73 -7.22
N HIS A 594 -9.90 -32.93 -6.69
CA HIS A 594 -9.57 -32.87 -5.26
C HIS A 594 -9.54 -31.43 -4.74
N MET A 595 -10.07 -31.23 -3.54
CA MET A 595 -10.16 -29.93 -2.89
C MET A 595 -8.77 -29.29 -2.71
N CYS A 596 -8.67 -28.02 -3.07
CA CYS A 596 -7.42 -27.26 -3.01
C CYS A 596 -6.89 -27.17 -1.56
N PRO A 597 -5.58 -27.33 -1.34
CA PRO A 597 -5.01 -27.26 0.00
C PRO A 597 -5.30 -25.94 0.74
N ALA A 598 -5.35 -24.79 0.05
CA ALA A 598 -5.70 -23.50 0.68
C ALA A 598 -7.08 -23.47 1.35
N LEU A 599 -7.97 -24.41 1.00
CA LEU A 599 -9.32 -24.53 1.57
C LEU A 599 -9.37 -25.51 2.76
N CYS A 600 -8.22 -26.03 3.19
CA CYS A 600 -8.12 -26.90 4.35
C CYS A 600 -8.32 -26.15 5.65
N LYS A 601 -8.99 -26.81 6.59
CA LYS A 601 -9.23 -26.28 7.93
C LYS A 601 -7.93 -26.18 8.71
N ASP A 602 -7.94 -25.36 9.77
CA ASP A 602 -6.82 -25.22 10.68
C ASP A 602 -6.30 -26.59 11.16
N ARG A 603 -4.98 -26.74 11.14
CA ARG A 603 -4.19 -27.94 11.41
C ARG A 603 -4.24 -29.05 10.37
N GLU A 604 -4.81 -28.79 9.19
CA GLU A 604 -4.82 -29.71 8.04
C GLU A 604 -4.17 -29.06 6.80
N TRP A 605 -3.46 -29.86 6.01
CA TRP A 605 -2.72 -29.39 4.84
C TRP A 605 -2.56 -30.48 3.76
N GLY A 606 -2.12 -30.05 2.58
CA GLY A 606 -1.89 -30.88 1.40
C GLY A 606 -3.16 -31.13 0.58
N LEU A 607 -2.98 -31.78 -0.57
CA LEU A 607 -4.07 -31.99 -1.54
C LEU A 607 -5.22 -32.79 -0.90
N GLY A 608 -6.42 -32.20 -0.89
CA GLY A 608 -7.59 -32.78 -0.22
C GLY A 608 -7.52 -32.82 1.31
N CYS A 609 -6.65 -32.00 1.93
CA CYS A 609 -6.51 -31.88 3.40
C CYS A 609 -6.10 -33.18 4.10
N LYS A 610 -5.31 -33.99 3.40
CA LYS A 610 -4.97 -35.34 3.83
C LYS A 610 -4.01 -35.38 5.01
N PHE A 611 -3.19 -34.35 5.20
CA PHE A 611 -2.13 -34.31 6.22
C PHE A 611 -2.50 -33.37 7.36
N LYS A 612 -1.91 -33.61 8.53
CA LYS A 612 -2.17 -32.83 9.75
C LYS A 612 -0.88 -32.29 10.34
N CYS A 613 -0.96 -31.12 10.96
CA CYS A 613 0.17 -30.43 11.57
C CYS A 613 -0.17 -30.08 13.04
N MET A 614 -0.36 -31.14 13.83
CA MET A 614 -0.87 -31.02 15.19
C MET A 614 0.16 -30.48 16.18
N ASN A 615 1.46 -30.62 15.87
CA ASN A 615 2.57 -30.22 16.73
C ASN A 615 3.06 -28.80 16.45
N CYS A 616 2.30 -28.04 15.66
CA CYS A 616 2.57 -26.64 15.39
C CYS A 616 1.81 -25.79 16.40
N GLU A 617 2.49 -24.74 16.87
CA GLU A 617 1.93 -23.84 17.88
C GLU A 617 0.70 -23.11 17.31
N THR A 618 0.87 -22.58 16.11
CA THR A 618 -0.16 -22.00 15.25
C THR A 618 -0.46 -22.93 14.06
N ASP A 619 -1.42 -22.55 13.22
CA ASP A 619 -1.75 -23.30 12.01
C ASP A 619 -0.56 -23.39 11.05
N CYS A 620 -0.53 -24.45 10.24
CA CYS A 620 0.56 -24.69 9.29
C CYS A 620 0.22 -24.26 7.87
N ASP A 621 1.27 -24.07 7.08
CA ASP A 621 1.16 -23.78 5.66
C ASP A 621 0.33 -24.86 4.96
N LYS A 622 -0.74 -24.43 4.30
CA LYS A 622 -1.73 -25.35 3.74
C LYS A 622 -1.21 -26.23 2.62
N PHE A 623 -0.10 -25.90 1.98
CA PHE A 623 0.44 -26.62 0.84
C PHE A 623 1.64 -27.51 1.21
N THR A 624 2.43 -27.09 2.19
CA THR A 624 3.69 -27.74 2.58
C THR A 624 3.67 -28.30 4.00
N GLY A 625 2.70 -27.91 4.82
CA GLY A 625 2.61 -28.32 6.20
C GLY A 625 3.65 -27.68 7.10
N ALA A 626 4.43 -26.73 6.58
CA ALA A 626 5.46 -26.05 7.33
C ALA A 626 4.84 -25.15 8.42
N CYS A 627 5.55 -24.98 9.52
CA CYS A 627 5.07 -24.30 10.71
C CYS A 627 6.05 -23.21 11.12
N GLU A 628 5.52 -22.07 11.55
CA GLU A 628 6.33 -20.95 12.05
C GLU A 628 7.12 -21.36 13.30
N ARG A 629 6.48 -22.12 14.20
CA ARG A 629 7.11 -22.69 15.39
C ARG A 629 6.48 -24.01 15.82
N CYS A 630 7.32 -24.91 16.33
CA CYS A 630 6.88 -26.19 16.89
C CYS A 630 6.51 -26.05 18.37
N LEU A 631 5.58 -26.89 18.82
CA LEU A 631 5.34 -27.08 20.25
C LEU A 631 6.61 -27.61 20.94
N PRO A 632 6.86 -27.27 22.23
CA PRO A 632 8.04 -27.73 22.95
C PRO A 632 8.18 -29.25 22.89
N GLY A 633 9.40 -29.74 22.66
CA GLY A 633 9.68 -31.17 22.48
C GLY A 633 9.65 -31.69 21.05
N TYR A 634 9.33 -30.83 20.07
CA TYR A 634 9.33 -31.15 18.65
C TYR A 634 10.18 -30.16 17.84
N LEU A 635 10.73 -30.65 16.74
CA LEU A 635 11.56 -29.93 15.77
C LEU A 635 11.13 -30.33 14.34
N ASP A 636 11.77 -29.74 13.34
CA ASP A 636 11.43 -29.86 11.92
C ASP A 636 10.18 -29.06 11.52
N THR A 637 10.32 -27.73 11.61
CA THR A 637 9.31 -26.75 11.21
C THR A 637 8.89 -26.90 9.75
N ASN A 638 9.76 -27.39 8.87
CA ASN A 638 9.43 -27.60 7.45
C ASN A 638 8.55 -28.83 7.20
N ASN A 639 8.49 -29.78 8.14
CA ASN A 639 7.66 -30.98 8.06
C ASN A 639 6.67 -31.06 9.23
N SER A 640 5.86 -30.01 9.42
CA SER A 640 4.75 -30.01 10.38
C SER A 640 5.11 -30.31 11.84
N CYS A 641 6.38 -30.11 12.24
CA CYS A 641 6.87 -30.40 13.58
C CYS A 641 6.68 -31.89 13.96
N ASN A 642 6.86 -32.77 12.98
CA ASN A 642 6.61 -34.20 13.12
C ASN A 642 7.75 -34.96 13.82
N ARG A 643 8.88 -34.29 14.08
CA ARG A 643 10.06 -34.92 14.67
C ARG A 643 10.20 -34.50 16.13
N PRO A 644 10.26 -35.45 17.08
CA PRO A 644 10.56 -35.10 18.47
C PRO A 644 12.02 -34.66 18.62
N CYS A 645 12.35 -33.95 19.70
CA CYS A 645 13.74 -33.60 20.01
C CYS A 645 14.66 -34.82 20.00
N ASN A 646 15.90 -34.60 19.56
CA ASN A 646 16.91 -35.64 19.50
C ASN A 646 17.30 -36.13 20.91
N VAL A 647 17.89 -37.32 20.96
CA VAL A 647 18.51 -37.89 22.16
C VAL A 647 19.42 -36.82 22.80
N TYR A 648 19.26 -36.65 24.10
CA TYR A 648 19.89 -35.64 24.96
C TYR A 648 19.39 -34.19 24.86
N THR A 649 18.29 -33.92 24.15
CA THR A 649 17.73 -32.56 24.03
C THR A 649 16.24 -32.50 24.40
N TYR A 650 15.77 -31.36 24.92
CA TYR A 650 14.37 -31.14 25.28
C TYR A 650 13.99 -29.63 25.22
N GLY A 651 12.70 -29.31 25.40
CA GLY A 651 12.19 -27.94 25.51
C GLY A 651 11.80 -27.31 24.17
N GLN A 652 11.55 -26.01 24.20
CA GLN A 652 11.27 -25.22 23.00
C GLN A 652 12.49 -25.24 22.07
N ASP A 653 12.27 -25.53 20.79
CA ASP A 653 13.31 -25.63 19.76
C ASP A 653 14.43 -26.64 20.11
N CYS A 654 14.16 -27.54 21.07
CA CYS A 654 15.09 -28.56 21.58
C CYS A 654 16.41 -27.99 22.10
N SER A 655 16.38 -26.77 22.63
CA SER A 655 17.58 -26.03 23.03
C SER A 655 18.15 -26.42 24.40
N GLN A 656 17.47 -27.28 25.17
CA GLN A 656 17.85 -27.64 26.53
C GLN A 656 18.54 -29.01 26.56
N ASP A 657 19.57 -29.15 27.39
CA ASP A 657 20.43 -30.33 27.45
C ASP A 657 19.99 -31.30 28.57
N CYS A 658 19.62 -32.51 28.18
CA CYS A 658 19.25 -33.59 29.09
C CYS A 658 20.42 -34.15 29.88
N LYS A 659 21.65 -34.20 29.33
CA LYS A 659 22.81 -34.69 30.09
C LYS A 659 23.09 -33.79 31.26
N PHE A 660 22.96 -32.48 31.06
CA PHE A 660 23.11 -31.50 32.12
C PHE A 660 22.01 -31.63 33.17
N LYS A 661 20.76 -31.83 32.73
CA LYS A 661 19.61 -31.94 33.62
C LYS A 661 19.51 -33.28 34.37
N CYS A 662 19.98 -34.36 33.76
CA CYS A 662 19.79 -35.74 34.20
C CYS A 662 21.10 -36.45 34.55
N GLU A 663 22.11 -35.69 34.97
CA GLU A 663 23.40 -36.19 35.48
C GLU A 663 24.10 -37.18 34.54
N GLY A 664 24.03 -36.90 33.23
CA GLY A 664 24.65 -37.70 32.17
C GLY A 664 23.70 -38.66 31.45
N ASP A 665 22.51 -38.91 32.00
CA ASP A 665 21.45 -39.69 31.35
C ASP A 665 20.63 -38.82 30.37
N ASP A 666 19.89 -39.49 29.48
CA ASP A 666 18.97 -38.82 28.57
C ASP A 666 17.57 -38.63 29.18
N CYS A 667 16.86 -37.55 28.86
CA CYS A 667 15.49 -37.34 29.35
C CYS A 667 14.51 -38.39 28.79
N LEU A 668 13.56 -38.81 29.62
CA LEU A 668 12.44 -39.70 29.27
C LEU A 668 11.42 -39.02 28.34
N GLU A 669 11.22 -37.71 28.48
CA GLU A 669 10.37 -36.92 27.59
C GLU A 669 11.05 -35.61 27.19
N ARG A 670 10.59 -35.05 26.08
CA ARG A 670 11.27 -33.98 25.35
C ARG A 670 10.65 -32.60 25.54
N VAL A 671 9.48 -32.49 26.13
CA VAL A 671 8.77 -31.23 26.36
C VAL A 671 9.39 -30.50 27.55
N PHE A 672 9.54 -31.19 28.68
CA PHE A 672 10.07 -30.62 29.92
C PHE A 672 11.40 -31.24 30.37
N GLY A 673 11.89 -32.30 29.72
CA GLY A 673 13.19 -32.90 30.02
C GLY A 673 13.23 -33.70 31.31
N THR A 674 12.24 -34.56 31.53
CA THR A 674 12.13 -35.40 32.73
C THR A 674 13.22 -36.48 32.76
N CYS A 675 13.93 -36.64 33.88
CA CYS A 675 15.07 -37.55 33.97
C CYS A 675 14.69 -39.01 34.32
N PRO A 676 15.42 -40.02 33.81
CA PRO A 676 15.14 -41.43 34.09
C PRO A 676 15.25 -41.78 35.57
N ASN A 677 16.13 -41.07 36.29
CA ASN A 677 16.52 -41.42 37.66
C ASN A 677 16.46 -40.22 38.61
N GLN A 678 15.29 -39.58 38.74
CA GLN A 678 14.96 -38.90 40.01
C GLN A 678 13.82 -39.62 40.75
N GLY A 679 14.04 -40.95 40.85
CA GLY A 679 13.44 -41.83 41.83
C GLY A 679 14.47 -42.85 42.28
N ALA A 680 15.27 -42.46 43.29
CA ALA A 680 16.08 -43.30 44.18
C ALA A 680 17.53 -43.68 43.77
N THR A 681 18.48 -42.82 44.15
CA THR A 681 19.69 -43.27 44.85
C THR A 681 19.44 -43.34 46.36
N LEU A 682 19.03 -44.52 46.82
CA LEU A 682 19.62 -45.14 48.00
C LEU A 682 19.88 -46.60 47.60
N ARG A 683 21.12 -46.88 47.19
CA ARG A 683 21.60 -48.27 47.09
C ARG A 683 21.76 -48.80 48.52
N SER A 684 20.87 -49.71 48.91
CA SER A 684 21.32 -50.96 49.51
C SER A 684 20.50 -52.11 48.93
N THR A 685 21.18 -52.90 48.10
CA THR A 685 21.05 -54.37 47.96
C THR A 685 19.68 -55.03 48.26
N ILE A 686 19.04 -55.57 47.21
CA ILE A 686 18.66 -57.00 47.01
C ILE A 686 17.54 -57.09 45.94
N ASN A 687 17.65 -58.12 45.10
CA ASN A 687 16.81 -58.45 43.93
C ASN A 687 15.54 -59.27 44.36
N PRO A 688 14.64 -59.70 43.47
CA PRO A 688 13.29 -59.16 43.27
C PRO A 688 12.14 -60.16 43.59
N ALA A 689 10.95 -59.69 44.01
CA ALA A 689 9.64 -60.35 43.77
C ALA A 689 8.43 -59.55 44.31
N PHE A 690 7.44 -59.32 43.44
CA PHE A 690 5.97 -59.30 43.67
C PHE A 690 5.35 -58.50 44.86
N ARG A 691 4.58 -57.44 44.56
CA ARG A 691 3.09 -57.43 44.62
C ARG A 691 2.49 -56.05 44.32
N SER A 692 1.33 -56.09 43.67
CA SER A 692 0.42 -55.00 43.30
C SER A 692 -0.53 -54.61 44.43
N ASP A 693 -0.75 -53.31 44.63
CA ASP A 693 -1.92 -52.77 45.35
C ASP A 693 -2.87 -52.10 44.34
N LYS A 694 -3.99 -52.78 44.03
CA LYS A 694 -5.11 -52.23 43.27
C LYS A 694 -6.25 -51.91 44.25
N GLY A 695 -6.81 -50.71 44.18
CA GLY A 695 -8.06 -50.39 44.89
C GLY A 695 -8.59 -48.97 44.65
N PHE A 696 -7.73 -47.96 44.55
CA PHE A 696 -8.16 -46.60 44.18
C PHE A 696 -7.56 -46.15 42.85
N GLY A 697 -8.38 -45.47 42.05
CA GLY A 697 -7.93 -44.72 40.88
C GLY A 697 -7.11 -43.49 41.24
N GLN A 698 -6.63 -42.78 40.22
CA GLN A 698 -5.90 -41.54 40.41
C GLN A 698 -6.77 -40.48 41.08
N TRP A 699 -6.13 -39.62 41.88
CA TRP A 699 -6.77 -38.43 42.43
C TRP A 699 -7.08 -37.45 41.33
N SER A 700 -8.26 -36.83 41.40
CA SER A 700 -8.56 -35.65 40.62
C SER A 700 -7.61 -34.51 40.96
N GLU A 701 -7.54 -33.52 40.08
CA GLU A 701 -6.87 -32.27 40.39
C GLU A 701 -7.51 -31.58 41.61
N TRP A 702 -6.71 -30.76 42.29
CA TRP A 702 -7.17 -29.96 43.42
C TRP A 702 -8.09 -28.84 42.95
N ALA A 703 -9.33 -28.81 43.44
CA ALA A 703 -10.30 -27.78 43.09
C ALA A 703 -10.85 -27.09 44.35
N CYS A 704 -11.19 -25.80 44.24
CA CYS A 704 -11.83 -25.06 45.32
C CYS A 704 -13.23 -25.62 45.63
N SER A 705 -13.62 -25.64 46.91
CA SER A 705 -14.92 -26.17 47.32
C SER A 705 -16.08 -25.47 46.61
N LYS A 706 -17.02 -26.24 46.04
CA LYS A 706 -18.25 -25.70 45.45
C LYS A 706 -19.24 -25.15 46.49
N THR A 707 -19.01 -25.40 47.78
CA THR A 707 -19.86 -24.87 48.87
C THR A 707 -19.51 -23.42 49.23
N CYS A 708 -18.38 -22.89 48.77
CA CYS A 708 -17.91 -21.51 48.96
C CYS A 708 -17.81 -21.00 50.42
N THR A 709 -17.97 -21.88 51.41
CA THR A 709 -17.89 -21.57 52.84
C THR A 709 -16.55 -21.95 53.47
N GLU A 710 -15.74 -22.76 52.78
CA GLU A 710 -14.46 -23.24 53.30
C GLU A 710 -13.30 -22.78 52.39
N PRO A 711 -12.29 -22.08 52.92
CA PRO A 711 -11.09 -21.67 52.17
C PRO A 711 -10.13 -22.87 52.10
N LYS A 712 -10.54 -23.90 51.37
CA LYS A 712 -9.80 -25.14 51.19
C LYS A 712 -10.03 -25.69 49.79
N GLN A 713 -9.02 -26.35 49.26
CA GLN A 713 -9.15 -27.17 48.06
C GLN A 713 -9.43 -28.61 48.44
N ALA A 714 -10.25 -29.29 47.63
CA ALA A 714 -10.54 -30.70 47.72
C ALA A 714 -10.12 -31.41 46.45
N ARG A 715 -9.71 -32.67 46.58
CA ARG A 715 -9.60 -33.60 45.45
C ARG A 715 -10.19 -34.95 45.83
N LYS A 716 -10.71 -35.66 44.83
CA LYS A 716 -11.41 -36.93 45.01
C LYS A 716 -10.79 -38.02 44.16
N ARG A 717 -10.90 -39.27 44.60
CA ARG A 717 -10.54 -40.44 43.80
C ARG A 717 -11.60 -41.51 43.94
N ASN A 718 -11.83 -42.24 42.86
CA ASN A 718 -12.85 -43.28 42.82
C ASN A 718 -12.23 -44.64 43.19
N CYS A 719 -12.98 -45.45 43.92
CA CYS A 719 -12.63 -46.84 44.20
C CYS A 719 -12.86 -47.64 42.90
N ILE A 720 -11.84 -48.37 42.45
CA ILE A 720 -11.88 -49.16 41.22
C ILE A 720 -11.70 -50.62 41.63
N SER A 721 -12.81 -51.31 41.87
CA SER A 721 -12.88 -52.76 42.10
C SER A 721 -13.88 -53.37 41.13
N GLU A 722 -13.51 -54.48 40.50
CA GLU A 722 -14.39 -55.23 39.58
C GLU A 722 -15.20 -56.33 40.29
N GLU A 723 -15.08 -56.47 41.61
CA GLU A 723 -15.87 -57.45 42.40
C GLU A 723 -16.66 -56.78 43.56
N PRO A 724 -17.87 -57.28 43.90
CA PRO A 724 -18.82 -56.59 44.77
C PRO A 724 -18.50 -56.62 46.27
N GLU A 725 -17.47 -57.36 46.71
CA GLU A 725 -17.18 -57.57 48.14
C GLU A 725 -15.83 -57.00 48.63
N LEU A 726 -15.01 -56.39 47.75
CA LEU A 726 -13.75 -55.78 48.18
C LEU A 726 -13.94 -54.33 48.66
N GLN A 727 -13.77 -54.13 49.97
CA GLN A 727 -13.86 -52.81 50.61
C GLN A 727 -12.56 -52.01 50.40
N CYS A 728 -12.64 -50.89 49.67
CA CYS A 728 -11.52 -49.96 49.48
C CYS A 728 -11.15 -49.25 50.78
N TYR A 729 -10.03 -49.62 51.41
CA TYR A 729 -9.53 -48.98 52.62
C TYR A 729 -8.69 -47.74 52.29
N GLY A 730 -9.24 -46.55 52.55
CA GLY A 730 -8.53 -45.28 52.37
C GLY A 730 -9.47 -44.07 52.23
N LYS A 731 -8.92 -42.85 52.34
CA LYS A 731 -9.70 -41.62 52.14
C LYS A 731 -10.02 -41.45 50.65
N ARG A 732 -11.31 -41.21 50.37
CA ARG A 732 -11.89 -40.95 49.03
C ARG A 732 -11.92 -39.47 48.66
N GLU A 733 -11.71 -38.61 49.65
CA GLU A 733 -11.61 -37.17 49.51
C GLU A 733 -10.49 -36.66 50.43
N GLU A 734 -9.67 -35.77 49.89
CA GLU A 734 -8.55 -35.17 50.58
C GLU A 734 -8.68 -33.64 50.50
N TRP A 735 -8.37 -32.97 51.61
CA TRP A 735 -8.51 -31.52 51.77
C TRP A 735 -7.17 -30.90 52.11
N LYS A 736 -6.88 -29.73 51.54
CA LYS A 736 -5.72 -28.91 51.92
C LYS A 736 -6.14 -27.46 52.09
N SER A 737 -5.54 -26.79 53.07
CA SER A 737 -5.75 -25.35 53.32
C SER A 737 -5.26 -24.53 52.13
N PHE A 738 -6.10 -23.65 51.60
CA PHE A 738 -5.79 -22.82 50.43
C PHE A 738 -6.78 -21.65 50.32
N ASN A 739 -6.35 -20.47 49.90
CA ASN A 739 -7.17 -19.23 49.95
C ASN A 739 -8.22 -19.15 48.82
N CYS A 740 -9.10 -20.15 48.69
CA CYS A 740 -10.19 -20.15 47.72
C CYS A 740 -11.22 -19.05 48.04
N TYR A 741 -11.52 -18.21 47.04
CA TYR A 741 -12.55 -17.16 47.05
C TYR A 741 -12.40 -16.11 48.17
N VAL A 742 -11.18 -15.90 48.67
CA VAL A 742 -10.91 -14.84 49.66
C VAL A 742 -10.84 -13.50 48.93
N ASN A 743 -11.81 -12.62 49.20
CA ASN A 743 -12.02 -11.33 48.51
C ASN A 743 -12.53 -11.43 47.06
N GLU A 744 -13.05 -12.57 46.61
CA GLU A 744 -13.63 -12.79 45.27
C GLU A 744 -15.08 -13.28 45.36
N LEU A 745 -15.91 -12.99 44.36
CA LEU A 745 -17.30 -13.45 44.31
C LEU A 745 -17.37 -14.93 43.91
N CYS A 746 -17.98 -15.75 44.77
CA CYS A 746 -18.16 -17.17 44.52
C CYS A 746 -19.01 -17.42 43.26
N PRO A 747 -18.63 -18.37 42.37
CA PRO A 747 -19.42 -18.68 41.18
C PRO A 747 -20.87 -19.08 41.51
N GLY A 748 -21.11 -19.75 42.63
CA GLY A 748 -22.44 -20.18 43.07
C GLY A 748 -23.48 -19.07 43.33
N VAL A 749 -23.07 -17.80 43.40
CA VAL A 749 -23.99 -16.66 43.51
C VAL A 749 -24.24 -15.93 42.18
N CYS A 750 -23.71 -16.46 41.06
CA CYS A 750 -23.79 -15.76 39.79
C CYS A 750 -25.21 -15.62 39.22
N PRO A 751 -25.54 -14.47 38.61
CA PRO A 751 -26.82 -14.24 37.95
C PRO A 751 -27.10 -15.26 36.83
N LYS A 752 -28.37 -15.39 36.44
CA LYS A 752 -28.77 -16.27 35.33
C LYS A 752 -28.03 -15.88 34.04
N GLY A 753 -27.43 -16.88 33.38
CA GLY A 753 -26.61 -16.70 32.18
C GLY A 753 -25.15 -16.36 32.43
N GLU A 754 -24.71 -16.24 33.68
CA GLU A 754 -23.33 -15.98 34.07
C GLU A 754 -22.78 -17.09 34.98
N TRP A 755 -21.48 -17.34 34.89
CA TRP A 755 -20.78 -18.43 35.57
C TRP A 755 -19.28 -18.12 35.77
N GLY A 756 -18.60 -18.90 36.60
CA GLY A 756 -17.19 -18.71 36.93
C GLY A 756 -16.97 -17.70 38.08
N VAL A 757 -15.72 -17.56 38.51
CA VAL A 757 -15.33 -16.65 39.60
C VAL A 757 -15.64 -15.21 39.17
N ASP A 758 -16.21 -14.41 40.07
CA ASP A 758 -16.69 -13.05 39.78
C ASP A 758 -17.74 -12.96 38.65
N CYS A 759 -18.34 -14.08 38.24
CA CYS A 759 -19.38 -14.14 37.22
C CYS A 759 -18.96 -13.58 35.86
N VAL A 760 -17.65 -13.58 35.57
CA VAL A 760 -17.10 -12.98 34.35
C VAL A 760 -17.47 -13.72 33.07
N ASN A 761 -17.81 -15.01 33.16
CA ASN A 761 -18.14 -15.81 31.99
C ASN A 761 -19.64 -15.84 31.75
N LYS A 762 -20.05 -15.76 30.48
CA LYS A 762 -21.46 -15.84 30.08
C LYS A 762 -21.74 -17.11 29.29
N CYS A 763 -22.94 -17.64 29.45
CA CYS A 763 -23.45 -18.76 28.68
C CYS A 763 -24.18 -18.24 27.45
N GLY A 764 -24.03 -18.91 26.30
CA GLY A 764 -24.41 -18.36 25.00
C GLY A 764 -25.84 -18.64 24.61
N HIS A 765 -26.16 -19.91 24.35
CA HIS A 765 -27.46 -20.32 23.79
C HIS A 765 -28.06 -21.50 24.54
N CYS A 766 -27.99 -21.46 25.86
CA CYS A 766 -28.59 -22.47 26.71
C CYS A 766 -30.10 -22.29 26.77
N LEU A 767 -30.83 -23.41 26.75
CA LEU A 767 -32.28 -23.37 26.83
C LEU A 767 -32.73 -22.84 28.21
N ASP A 768 -32.02 -23.29 29.25
CA ASP A 768 -32.16 -22.85 30.63
C ASP A 768 -30.86 -22.21 31.15
N ASP A 769 -30.82 -21.86 32.44
CA ASP A 769 -29.60 -21.34 33.06
C ASP A 769 -28.47 -22.39 33.04
N CYS A 770 -27.23 -21.92 33.00
CA CYS A 770 -26.05 -22.78 32.91
C CYS A 770 -25.42 -23.04 34.28
N ASP A 771 -24.62 -24.11 34.36
CA ASP A 771 -23.89 -24.47 35.58
C ASP A 771 -22.97 -23.33 36.00
N LYS A 772 -23.13 -22.86 37.23
CA LYS A 772 -22.43 -21.67 37.72
C LYS A 772 -20.92 -21.84 37.86
N PHE A 773 -20.42 -23.07 37.87
CA PHE A 773 -19.00 -23.36 38.04
C PHE A 773 -18.34 -23.81 36.73
N GLN A 774 -19.11 -24.37 35.78
CA GLN A 774 -18.58 -24.98 34.55
C GLN A 774 -19.15 -24.40 33.26
N GLY A 775 -20.22 -23.60 33.33
CA GLY A 775 -20.86 -22.99 32.17
C GLY A 775 -21.65 -23.94 31.29
N SER A 776 -21.73 -25.22 31.68
CA SER A 776 -22.41 -26.27 30.93
C SER A 776 -23.93 -26.18 31.05
N CYS A 777 -24.64 -26.66 30.04
CA CYS A 777 -26.09 -26.49 29.90
C CYS A 777 -26.84 -27.82 29.75
N SER A 778 -28.07 -27.86 30.23
CA SER A 778 -28.93 -29.05 30.15
C SER A 778 -29.32 -29.38 28.71
N ALA A 779 -29.64 -28.36 27.92
CA ALA A 779 -29.93 -28.43 26.49
C ALA A 779 -29.64 -27.09 25.81
N CYS A 780 -29.41 -27.14 24.51
CA CYS A 780 -29.17 -25.96 23.69
C CYS A 780 -30.45 -25.49 23.01
N GLN A 781 -30.53 -24.20 22.72
CA GLN A 781 -31.61 -23.65 21.90
C GLN A 781 -31.54 -24.21 20.46
N PRO A 782 -32.68 -24.29 19.75
CA PRO A 782 -32.71 -24.74 18.35
C PRO A 782 -31.73 -23.97 17.46
N GLY A 783 -30.96 -24.72 16.66
CA GLY A 783 -29.87 -24.16 15.85
C GLY A 783 -28.49 -24.19 16.52
N PHE A 784 -28.38 -24.65 17.78
CA PHE A 784 -27.13 -24.72 18.54
C PHE A 784 -26.94 -26.08 19.24
N MET A 785 -25.68 -26.43 19.52
CA MET A 785 -25.19 -27.64 20.20
C MET A 785 -23.94 -27.33 21.05
N GLY A 786 -23.42 -28.33 21.76
CA GLY A 786 -22.24 -28.20 22.62
C GLY A 786 -22.61 -27.82 24.05
N ARG A 787 -23.41 -28.67 24.70
CA ARG A 787 -24.00 -28.48 26.03
C ARG A 787 -22.94 -28.21 27.09
N GLU A 788 -21.86 -28.97 27.08
CA GLU A 788 -20.70 -28.87 27.97
C GLU A 788 -19.92 -27.55 27.84
N THR A 789 -20.09 -26.82 26.74
CA THR A 789 -19.44 -25.53 26.47
C THR A 789 -20.39 -24.34 26.53
N GLY A 790 -21.60 -24.50 27.07
CA GLY A 790 -22.59 -23.41 27.13
C GLY A 790 -23.31 -23.14 25.81
N CYS A 791 -23.42 -24.16 24.96
CA CYS A 791 -24.19 -24.13 23.71
C CYS A 791 -23.71 -23.08 22.69
N MET A 792 -22.39 -22.90 22.58
CA MET A 792 -21.79 -21.87 21.74
C MET A 792 -21.70 -22.24 20.26
N LYS A 793 -22.01 -23.49 19.88
CA LYS A 793 -21.75 -24.01 18.53
C LYS A 793 -23.05 -24.13 17.74
N ALA A 794 -23.15 -23.49 16.58
CA ALA A 794 -24.30 -23.62 15.70
C ALA A 794 -24.39 -25.03 15.04
N CYS A 795 -25.58 -25.40 14.59
CA CYS A 795 -25.79 -26.66 13.87
C CYS A 795 -25.01 -26.73 12.56
N GLY A 796 -24.40 -27.89 12.34
CA GLY A 796 -23.59 -28.14 11.15
C GLY A 796 -24.43 -28.58 9.96
N GLU A 797 -23.75 -28.70 8.82
CA GLU A 797 -24.30 -29.23 7.56
C GLU A 797 -25.04 -30.56 7.77
N GLY A 798 -26.23 -30.70 7.17
CA GLY A 798 -27.07 -31.87 7.32
C GLY A 798 -27.91 -31.89 8.60
N SER A 799 -27.74 -30.92 9.52
CA SER A 799 -28.40 -30.92 10.84
C SER A 799 -29.11 -29.60 11.18
N TYR A 800 -30.24 -29.68 11.89
CA TYR A 800 -31.03 -28.51 12.30
C TYR A 800 -31.83 -28.78 13.60
N GLY A 801 -32.43 -27.76 14.21
CA GLY A 801 -33.31 -27.92 15.39
C GLY A 801 -32.58 -27.96 16.73
N GLN A 802 -33.30 -28.32 17.80
CA GLN A 802 -32.76 -28.35 19.18
C GLN A 802 -31.62 -29.37 19.30
N ASP A 803 -30.47 -28.92 19.81
CA ASP A 803 -29.23 -29.70 19.85
C ASP A 803 -28.83 -30.31 18.49
N CYS A 804 -29.31 -29.71 17.40
CA CYS A 804 -29.04 -30.15 16.03
C CYS A 804 -29.52 -31.59 15.73
N SER A 805 -30.60 -32.00 16.39
CA SER A 805 -31.14 -33.36 16.30
C SER A 805 -31.93 -33.65 15.01
N GLY A 806 -32.37 -32.64 14.26
CA GLY A 806 -33.05 -32.77 12.98
C GLY A 806 -32.08 -33.05 11.82
N ASN A 807 -32.50 -33.84 10.83
CA ASN A 807 -31.67 -34.23 9.69
C ASN A 807 -32.16 -33.58 8.38
N CYS A 808 -31.37 -32.69 7.81
CA CYS A 808 -31.70 -31.98 6.57
C CYS A 808 -31.78 -32.91 5.36
N GLN A 809 -30.87 -33.88 5.24
CA GLN A 809 -30.82 -34.81 4.11
C GLN A 809 -32.11 -35.62 4.00
N GLN A 810 -32.65 -36.04 5.13
CA GLN A 810 -33.91 -36.78 5.20
C GLN A 810 -35.13 -35.90 4.89
N LYS A 811 -35.08 -34.60 5.22
CA LYS A 811 -36.20 -33.67 5.02
C LYS A 811 -36.22 -33.00 3.65
N CYS A 812 -35.04 -32.71 3.08
CA CYS A 812 -34.87 -31.90 1.88
C CYS A 812 -34.22 -32.66 0.72
N GLY A 813 -33.68 -33.87 0.94
CA GLY A 813 -32.89 -34.61 -0.05
C GLY A 813 -31.49 -34.03 -0.32
N SER A 814 -31.24 -32.83 0.21
CA SER A 814 -29.97 -32.11 0.27
C SER A 814 -29.88 -31.42 1.63
N ASP A 815 -28.83 -30.63 1.84
CA ASP A 815 -28.78 -29.82 3.04
C ASP A 815 -29.90 -28.77 3.09
N CYS A 816 -30.33 -28.43 4.29
CA CYS A 816 -31.43 -27.52 4.56
C CYS A 816 -30.87 -26.11 4.81
N VAL A 817 -31.57 -25.09 4.32
CA VAL A 817 -31.11 -23.69 4.35
C VAL A 817 -31.30 -23.03 5.71
N ASP A 818 -32.26 -23.49 6.51
CA ASP A 818 -32.47 -23.01 7.88
C ASP A 818 -32.09 -24.08 8.92
N ARG A 819 -31.18 -23.71 9.83
CA ARG A 819 -30.67 -24.56 10.91
C ARG A 819 -31.57 -24.62 12.13
N VAL A 820 -32.58 -23.76 12.21
CA VAL A 820 -33.55 -23.75 13.32
C VAL A 820 -34.72 -24.67 13.00
N THR A 821 -35.31 -24.55 11.80
CA THR A 821 -36.54 -25.28 11.43
C THR A 821 -36.34 -26.34 10.33
N GLY A 822 -35.25 -26.29 9.58
CA GLY A 822 -34.90 -27.27 8.55
C GLY A 822 -35.57 -27.06 7.20
N GLU A 823 -35.65 -25.84 6.70
CA GLU A 823 -36.32 -25.48 5.43
C GLU A 823 -35.45 -25.79 4.19
N CYS A 824 -36.03 -26.07 3.00
CA CYS A 824 -35.32 -26.59 1.81
C CYS A 824 -35.27 -25.57 0.64
N ALA A 825 -34.28 -25.67 -0.28
CA ALA A 825 -34.08 -24.76 -1.44
C ALA A 825 -34.59 -25.30 -2.80
N MET A 826 -35.07 -24.43 -3.72
CA MET A 826 -35.62 -24.78 -5.07
C MET A 826 -35.01 -23.90 -6.22
N TYR A 827 -34.65 -24.47 -7.39
CA TYR A 827 -33.93 -23.80 -8.53
C TYR A 827 -34.71 -23.77 -9.88
N GLY A 828 -34.30 -22.89 -10.84
CA GLY A 828 -34.93 -22.65 -12.17
C GLY A 828 -34.21 -23.25 -13.40
N VAL A 829 -34.74 -23.02 -14.62
CA VAL A 829 -34.26 -23.58 -15.92
C VAL A 829 -33.87 -22.49 -16.94
N PHE A 830 -32.67 -22.56 -17.54
CA PHE A 830 -32.27 -21.66 -18.64
C PHE A 830 -33.04 -21.96 -19.93
N GLY A 831 -33.51 -20.92 -20.63
CA GLY A 831 -33.98 -21.08 -22.00
C GLY A 831 -32.89 -20.87 -23.05
N ASP A 832 -33.31 -20.79 -24.30
CA ASP A 832 -32.41 -20.75 -25.44
C ASP A 832 -31.54 -19.48 -25.48
N TRP A 833 -30.35 -19.63 -26.06
CA TRP A 833 -29.49 -18.50 -26.38
C TRP A 833 -30.11 -17.61 -27.44
N GLN A 834 -30.03 -16.30 -27.23
CA GLN A 834 -30.30 -15.31 -28.25
C GLN A 834 -29.30 -15.46 -29.41
N GLU A 835 -29.68 -14.90 -30.56
CA GLU A 835 -28.78 -14.82 -31.70
C GLU A 835 -27.55 -13.94 -31.38
N TRP A 836 -26.43 -14.24 -32.02
CA TRP A 836 -25.19 -13.47 -31.88
C TRP A 836 -25.36 -12.04 -32.38
N GLY A 837 -25.16 -11.07 -31.50
CA GLY A 837 -25.14 -9.64 -31.78
C GLY A 837 -23.76 -9.03 -31.57
N CYS A 838 -23.54 -7.80 -32.03
CA CYS A 838 -22.31 -7.08 -31.70
C CYS A 838 -22.34 -6.58 -30.26
N SER A 839 -21.17 -6.54 -29.63
CA SER A 839 -20.98 -5.92 -28.32
C SER A 839 -21.53 -4.48 -28.30
N ASN A 840 -22.07 -4.05 -27.17
CA ASN A 840 -22.53 -2.66 -26.99
C ASN A 840 -21.36 -1.69 -26.79
N ASP A 841 -20.14 -2.21 -26.62
CA ASP A 841 -18.90 -1.43 -26.69
C ASP A 841 -18.45 -1.33 -28.15
N CYS A 842 -18.35 -0.10 -28.66
CA CYS A 842 -17.96 0.15 -30.04
C CYS A 842 -16.45 0.00 -30.31
N ASN A 843 -15.63 -0.18 -29.27
CA ASN A 843 -14.22 -0.56 -29.40
C ASN A 843 -14.00 -2.08 -29.32
N ASP A 844 -15.06 -2.84 -28.99
CA ASP A 844 -15.05 -4.29 -28.90
C ASP A 844 -15.54 -4.91 -30.22
N SER A 845 -14.64 -5.61 -30.90
CA SER A 845 -14.94 -6.27 -32.18
C SER A 845 -15.71 -7.59 -32.00
N GLN A 846 -15.88 -8.08 -30.77
CA GLN A 846 -16.48 -9.37 -30.47
C GLN A 846 -18.01 -9.41 -30.66
N LEU A 847 -18.50 -10.60 -31.00
CA LEU A 847 -19.92 -10.93 -30.98
C LEU A 847 -20.29 -11.44 -29.58
N VAL A 848 -21.45 -11.03 -29.09
CA VAL A 848 -22.02 -11.42 -27.79
C VAL A 848 -23.42 -12.01 -27.98
N ARG A 849 -23.82 -12.95 -27.14
CA ARG A 849 -25.20 -13.45 -27.03
C ARG A 849 -25.56 -13.75 -25.59
N GLU A 850 -26.85 -13.66 -25.27
CA GLU A 850 -27.38 -13.83 -23.91
C GLU A 850 -28.48 -14.89 -23.86
N ARG A 851 -28.74 -15.51 -22.70
CA ARG A 851 -29.90 -16.39 -22.46
C ARG A 851 -30.57 -16.08 -21.13
N PHE A 852 -31.89 -16.28 -21.05
CA PHE A 852 -32.68 -15.96 -19.85
C PHE A 852 -33.01 -17.21 -19.02
N CYS A 853 -33.03 -17.04 -17.70
CA CYS A 853 -33.42 -18.06 -16.73
C CYS A 853 -34.94 -17.98 -16.46
N TYR A 854 -35.64 -19.10 -16.56
CA TYR A 854 -37.09 -19.22 -16.38
C TYR A 854 -37.42 -20.05 -15.13
N SER A 855 -38.44 -19.60 -14.38
CA SER A 855 -39.03 -20.37 -13.28
C SER A 855 -40.03 -21.39 -13.85
N PRO A 856 -40.00 -22.67 -13.41
CA PRO A 856 -41.05 -23.63 -13.74
C PRO A 856 -42.37 -23.36 -12.99
N TYR A 857 -42.41 -22.42 -12.04
CA TYR A 857 -43.60 -22.08 -11.27
C TYR A 857 -44.11 -20.66 -11.58
N PRO A 858 -45.39 -20.50 -11.99
CA PRO A 858 -45.93 -19.24 -12.50
C PRO A 858 -46.08 -18.12 -11.44
N ASP A 859 -45.98 -18.43 -10.15
CA ASP A 859 -46.21 -17.48 -9.05
C ASP A 859 -44.92 -16.91 -8.42
N MET A 860 -43.74 -17.19 -9.01
CA MET A 860 -42.45 -16.78 -8.43
C MET A 860 -41.58 -16.02 -9.46
N PRO A 861 -41.24 -14.73 -9.23
CA PRO A 861 -40.59 -13.87 -10.23
C PRO A 861 -39.06 -14.01 -10.32
N TYR A 862 -38.43 -14.81 -9.47
CA TYR A 862 -36.97 -15.02 -9.49
C TYR A 862 -36.63 -16.49 -9.36
N ALA A 863 -35.91 -17.01 -10.35
CA ALA A 863 -35.35 -18.35 -10.32
C ALA A 863 -33.83 -18.26 -10.50
N VAL A 864 -33.10 -19.10 -9.77
CA VAL A 864 -31.64 -19.20 -9.87
C VAL A 864 -31.31 -20.40 -10.77
N CYS A 865 -30.66 -20.16 -11.91
CA CYS A 865 -30.24 -21.19 -12.86
C CYS A 865 -28.71 -21.38 -12.82
N ARG A 866 -28.22 -22.58 -13.14
CA ARG A 866 -26.80 -22.94 -13.10
C ARG A 866 -26.18 -22.96 -14.50
N GLY A 867 -25.15 -22.15 -14.74
CA GLY A 867 -24.51 -21.93 -16.06
C GLY A 867 -24.47 -20.45 -16.48
N ASP A 868 -23.67 -20.10 -17.49
CA ASP A 868 -23.48 -18.69 -17.89
C ASP A 868 -24.68 -18.13 -18.65
N SER A 869 -25.02 -16.86 -18.42
CA SER A 869 -26.10 -16.15 -19.13
C SER A 869 -25.58 -15.28 -20.29
N LEU A 870 -24.26 -15.15 -20.45
CA LEU A 870 -23.59 -14.32 -21.46
C LEU A 870 -22.43 -15.12 -22.10
N ASP A 871 -22.35 -15.11 -23.42
CA ASP A 871 -21.32 -15.81 -24.20
C ASP A 871 -20.67 -14.83 -25.20
N ARG A 872 -19.36 -14.96 -25.43
CA ARG A 872 -18.53 -14.03 -26.23
C ARG A 872 -17.65 -14.80 -27.22
N ARG A 873 -17.48 -14.25 -28.42
CA ARG A 873 -16.53 -14.79 -29.42
C ARG A 873 -15.94 -13.72 -30.33
N PRO A 874 -14.77 -13.95 -30.95
CA PRO A 874 -14.19 -13.02 -31.93
C PRO A 874 -15.15 -12.67 -33.07
N GLY A 875 -15.17 -11.40 -33.48
CA GLY A 875 -16.05 -10.88 -34.53
C GLY A 875 -15.42 -9.70 -35.26
N ASN A 876 -16.17 -9.10 -36.20
CA ASN A 876 -15.78 -7.91 -36.95
C ASN A 876 -16.71 -6.72 -36.66
N CYS A 877 -17.17 -6.61 -35.41
CA CYS A 877 -18.09 -5.55 -35.01
C CYS A 877 -17.48 -4.18 -35.25
N TYR A 878 -18.22 -3.33 -35.97
CA TYR A 878 -17.93 -1.92 -36.24
C TYR A 878 -16.67 -1.61 -37.08
N VAL A 879 -15.97 -2.62 -37.61
CA VAL A 879 -14.74 -2.46 -38.41
C VAL A 879 -14.97 -1.62 -39.68
N ASP A 880 -16.17 -1.68 -40.27
CA ASP A 880 -16.55 -0.89 -41.47
C ASP A 880 -17.99 -0.32 -41.41
N LYS A 881 -18.59 -0.28 -40.22
CA LYS A 881 -19.99 0.15 -40.03
C LYS A 881 -20.08 1.23 -38.97
N LYS A 882 -20.87 2.27 -39.24
CA LYS A 882 -21.09 3.36 -38.29
C LYS A 882 -21.65 2.80 -36.98
N CYS A 883 -20.95 3.05 -35.87
CA CYS A 883 -21.32 2.62 -34.52
C CYS A 883 -22.76 3.08 -34.19
N PRO A 884 -23.62 2.21 -33.61
CA PRO A 884 -25.04 2.49 -33.42
C PRO A 884 -25.33 3.72 -32.56
N ILE A 885 -24.46 4.07 -31.60
CA ILE A 885 -24.61 5.28 -30.79
C ILE A 885 -24.64 6.58 -31.62
N LYS A 886 -24.05 6.57 -32.83
CA LYS A 886 -24.02 7.71 -33.75
C LYS A 886 -25.20 7.70 -34.74
N CYS A 887 -26.24 6.91 -34.49
CA CYS A 887 -27.40 6.83 -35.38
C CYS A 887 -28.39 7.99 -35.19
N PRO A 888 -28.96 8.52 -36.30
CA PRO A 888 -30.01 9.53 -36.22
C PRO A 888 -31.23 9.10 -35.40
N LEU A 889 -32.05 10.06 -34.97
CA LEU A 889 -33.30 9.79 -34.28
C LEU A 889 -34.14 8.76 -35.05
N LYS A 890 -34.78 7.84 -34.32
CA LYS A 890 -35.60 6.74 -34.82
C LYS A 890 -34.87 5.65 -35.62
N LYS A 891 -33.53 5.70 -35.69
CA LYS A 891 -32.70 4.66 -36.30
C LYS A 891 -31.80 3.98 -35.28
N TRP A 892 -31.54 2.69 -35.48
CA TRP A 892 -30.75 1.86 -34.59
C TRP A 892 -30.07 0.71 -35.33
N GLY A 893 -29.16 0.02 -34.64
CA GLY A 893 -28.36 -1.09 -35.15
C GLY A 893 -27.14 -0.65 -35.96
N PRO A 894 -26.23 -1.59 -36.29
CA PRO A 894 -25.00 -1.30 -37.02
C PRO A 894 -25.28 -0.63 -38.38
N GLY A 895 -24.66 0.53 -38.62
CA GLY A 895 -24.90 1.31 -39.83
C GLY A 895 -26.27 2.01 -39.91
N CYS A 896 -27.03 2.04 -38.82
CA CYS A 896 -28.31 2.77 -38.70
C CYS A 896 -29.39 2.33 -39.69
N THR A 897 -29.42 1.04 -40.01
CA THR A 897 -30.29 0.45 -41.03
C THR A 897 -31.70 0.16 -40.52
N LYS A 898 -31.87 -0.09 -39.21
CA LYS A 898 -33.16 -0.42 -38.59
C LYS A 898 -33.87 0.85 -38.09
N ARG A 899 -35.20 0.80 -38.05
CA ARG A 899 -36.07 1.91 -37.61
C ARG A 899 -36.99 1.50 -36.46
N CYS A 900 -37.44 2.48 -35.67
CA CYS A 900 -38.29 2.27 -34.50
C CYS A 900 -39.45 3.29 -34.45
N ASP A 901 -40.21 3.32 -35.54
CA ASP A 901 -41.25 4.33 -35.79
C ASP A 901 -42.46 4.20 -34.85
N LYS A 902 -42.62 3.03 -34.23
CA LYS A 902 -43.71 2.71 -33.30
C LYS A 902 -43.40 3.05 -31.84
N CYS A 903 -42.17 3.43 -31.49
CA CYS A 903 -41.87 3.99 -30.17
C CYS A 903 -42.44 5.41 -30.02
N VAL A 904 -42.74 5.80 -28.79
CA VAL A 904 -42.84 7.22 -28.40
C VAL A 904 -41.44 7.71 -28.06
N GLY A 905 -40.94 8.76 -28.73
CA GLY A 905 -39.54 9.22 -28.60
C GLY A 905 -38.54 8.31 -29.31
N ASP A 906 -37.24 8.51 -29.09
CA ASP A 906 -36.19 7.69 -29.73
C ASP A 906 -36.10 6.27 -29.11
N CYS A 907 -35.50 5.33 -29.83
CA CYS A 907 -35.26 3.96 -29.34
C CYS A 907 -33.80 3.74 -28.94
N ASP A 908 -33.58 2.66 -28.19
CA ASP A 908 -32.24 2.16 -27.91
C ASP A 908 -31.47 1.92 -29.20
N LYS A 909 -30.23 2.41 -29.24
CA LYS A 909 -29.42 2.42 -30.46
C LYS A 909 -28.87 1.07 -30.84
N PHE A 910 -28.74 0.14 -29.90
CA PHE A 910 -28.15 -1.17 -30.15
C PHE A 910 -29.21 -2.23 -30.40
N ASN A 911 -30.31 -2.21 -29.63
CA ASN A 911 -31.35 -3.25 -29.70
C ASN A 911 -32.75 -2.76 -30.14
N GLY A 912 -32.95 -1.46 -30.34
CA GLY A 912 -34.19 -0.91 -30.90
C GLY A 912 -35.38 -0.91 -29.97
N THR A 913 -35.18 -1.25 -28.70
CA THR A 913 -36.24 -1.25 -27.70
C THR A 913 -36.75 0.17 -27.43
N CYS A 914 -38.02 0.24 -27.08
CA CYS A 914 -38.71 1.50 -26.81
C CYS A 914 -38.88 1.67 -25.30
N LYS A 915 -38.85 2.91 -24.82
CA LYS A 915 -39.33 3.21 -23.45
C LYS A 915 -40.85 3.08 -23.35
N LYS A 916 -41.58 3.44 -24.42
CA LYS A 916 -43.05 3.43 -24.50
C LYS A 916 -43.53 3.18 -25.92
N CYS A 917 -44.68 2.52 -26.08
CA CYS A 917 -45.30 2.28 -27.38
C CYS A 917 -46.32 3.34 -27.76
N LYS A 918 -46.43 3.65 -29.05
CA LYS A 918 -47.54 4.46 -29.55
C LYS A 918 -48.88 3.72 -29.32
N PRO A 919 -50.00 4.45 -29.11
CA PRO A 919 -51.30 3.83 -28.89
C PRO A 919 -51.66 2.80 -29.98
N GLY A 920 -52.17 1.65 -29.56
CA GLY A 920 -52.44 0.51 -30.44
C GLY A 920 -51.31 -0.52 -30.56
N PHE A 921 -50.15 -0.28 -29.94
CA PHE A 921 -49.00 -1.19 -29.93
C PHE A 921 -48.54 -1.49 -28.49
N ARG A 922 -47.94 -2.67 -28.29
CA ARG A 922 -47.47 -3.18 -27.00
C ARG A 922 -46.07 -3.80 -27.07
N PHE A 923 -45.55 -4.07 -25.87
CA PHE A 923 -44.22 -4.62 -25.59
C PHE A 923 -43.07 -3.67 -25.98
N PRO A 924 -42.85 -2.59 -25.19
CA PRO A 924 -41.74 -1.66 -25.39
C PRO A 924 -40.37 -2.36 -25.45
N GLN A 925 -40.17 -3.39 -24.64
CA GLN A 925 -38.97 -4.24 -24.62
C GLN A 925 -38.77 -5.10 -25.88
N LYS A 926 -39.76 -5.14 -26.80
CA LYS A 926 -39.65 -5.77 -28.12
C LYS A 926 -39.75 -4.74 -29.26
N GLY A 927 -39.55 -3.45 -28.97
CA GLY A 927 -39.59 -2.39 -29.98
C GLY A 927 -41.00 -2.03 -30.47
N CYS A 928 -42.05 -2.37 -29.72
CA CYS A 928 -43.45 -2.03 -30.03
C CYS A 928 -43.97 -2.58 -31.36
N ILE A 929 -43.54 -3.79 -31.71
CA ILE A 929 -43.89 -4.43 -33.00
C ILE A 929 -45.24 -5.18 -32.96
N TYR A 930 -45.82 -5.39 -31.77
CA TYR A 930 -47.06 -6.15 -31.60
C TYR A 930 -48.25 -5.20 -31.42
N PRO A 931 -49.36 -5.40 -32.17
CA PRO A 931 -50.59 -4.65 -31.92
C PRO A 931 -51.25 -5.09 -30.61
N CYS A 932 -52.11 -4.24 -30.06
CA CYS A 932 -52.98 -4.58 -28.94
C CYS A 932 -53.90 -5.76 -29.27
N GLU A 933 -54.23 -6.54 -28.23
CA GLU A 933 -55.28 -7.55 -28.29
C GLU A 933 -56.65 -6.89 -28.41
N ARG A 934 -57.64 -7.58 -28.99
CA ARG A 934 -58.95 -7.00 -29.37
C ARG A 934 -59.80 -6.54 -28.18
N ASP A 935 -59.44 -6.96 -26.98
CA ASP A 935 -60.04 -6.64 -25.69
C ASP A 935 -59.32 -5.49 -24.95
N ARG A 936 -58.24 -4.94 -25.53
CA ARG A 936 -57.41 -3.89 -24.95
C ARG A 936 -57.12 -2.76 -25.96
N TYR A 937 -56.96 -1.52 -25.48
CA TYR A 937 -56.67 -0.38 -26.35
C TYR A 937 -55.81 0.71 -25.67
N GLY A 938 -55.34 1.69 -26.45
CA GLY A 938 -54.58 2.84 -25.95
C GLY A 938 -53.07 2.65 -25.88
N GLU A 939 -52.35 3.54 -25.18
CA GLU A 939 -50.90 3.47 -24.94
C GLU A 939 -50.55 2.19 -24.18
N ASP A 940 -49.56 1.43 -24.67
CA ASP A 940 -49.17 0.10 -24.18
C ASP A 940 -50.34 -0.90 -24.01
N CYS A 941 -51.50 -0.63 -24.62
CA CYS A 941 -52.71 -1.46 -24.52
C CYS A 941 -53.23 -1.66 -23.08
N LYS A 942 -53.07 -0.64 -22.22
CA LYS A 942 -53.45 -0.74 -20.80
C LYS A 942 -54.95 -0.61 -20.52
N LEU A 943 -55.74 -0.08 -21.45
CA LEU A 943 -57.16 0.20 -21.23
C LEU A 943 -58.05 -0.95 -21.72
N SER A 944 -59.13 -1.25 -20.98
CA SER A 944 -60.04 -2.37 -21.26
C SER A 944 -61.17 -1.99 -22.21
N CYS A 945 -61.34 -2.77 -23.27
CA CYS A 945 -62.49 -2.65 -24.18
C CYS A 945 -63.79 -3.13 -23.54
N GLU A 946 -63.72 -4.15 -22.69
CA GLU A 946 -64.91 -4.69 -22.03
C GLU A 946 -65.51 -3.68 -21.05
N GLU A 947 -64.68 -2.98 -20.29
CA GLU A 947 -65.15 -1.91 -19.39
C GLU A 947 -65.76 -0.72 -20.15
N LYS A 948 -65.25 -0.42 -21.35
CA LYS A 948 -65.72 0.72 -22.15
C LYS A 948 -66.91 0.41 -23.05
N CYS A 949 -66.97 -0.80 -23.61
CA CYS A 949 -67.92 -1.18 -24.67
C CYS A 949 -68.81 -2.38 -24.30
N GLY A 950 -68.58 -3.02 -23.15
CA GLY A 950 -69.21 -4.29 -22.77
C GLY A 950 -68.86 -5.46 -23.70
N SER A 951 -67.89 -5.27 -24.60
CA SER A 951 -67.45 -6.23 -25.62
C SER A 951 -66.14 -5.73 -26.25
N ASN A 952 -65.48 -6.57 -27.06
CA ASN A 952 -64.25 -6.19 -27.76
C ASN A 952 -64.41 -4.94 -28.64
N CYS A 953 -63.42 -4.05 -28.62
CA CYS A 953 -63.44 -2.85 -29.46
C CYS A 953 -63.30 -3.21 -30.94
N ILE A 954 -63.82 -2.35 -31.83
CA ILE A 954 -63.58 -2.46 -33.27
C ILE A 954 -62.12 -2.11 -33.59
N GLU A 955 -61.57 -1.11 -32.90
CA GLU A 955 -60.17 -0.69 -33.05
C GLU A 955 -59.50 -0.45 -31.70
N THR A 956 -58.20 -0.70 -31.66
CA THR A 956 -57.40 -0.78 -30.43
C THR A 956 -56.52 0.45 -30.16
N VAL A 957 -56.60 1.47 -31.00
CA VAL A 957 -55.90 2.75 -30.77
C VAL A 957 -56.68 3.60 -29.77
N THR A 958 -57.98 3.85 -30.03
CA THR A 958 -58.84 4.69 -29.16
C THR A 958 -59.96 3.92 -28.45
N GLY A 959 -60.16 2.65 -28.78
CA GLY A 959 -61.13 1.77 -28.13
C GLY A 959 -62.57 2.05 -28.56
N LYS A 960 -62.83 2.09 -29.87
CA LYS A 960 -64.15 2.41 -30.44
C LYS A 960 -65.10 1.19 -30.40
N CYS A 961 -66.34 1.37 -29.93
CA CYS A 961 -67.32 0.29 -29.73
C CYS A 961 -68.18 -0.02 -30.98
N LYS A 962 -68.67 -1.27 -31.10
CA LYS A 962 -69.70 -1.64 -32.10
C LYS A 962 -71.05 -1.02 -31.75
N SER A 963 -71.69 -0.35 -32.71
CA SER A 963 -73.08 0.08 -32.59
C SER A 963 -74.00 -1.16 -32.58
N LYS A 964 -74.90 -1.27 -31.59
CA LYS A 964 -75.89 -2.36 -31.51
C LYS A 964 -76.98 -2.15 -32.58
N SER A 965 -77.03 -2.99 -33.62
CA SER A 965 -78.20 -3.11 -34.49
C SER A 965 -79.06 -4.31 -34.07
N ASN A 966 -80.28 -4.03 -33.61
CA ASN A 966 -81.32 -5.02 -33.36
C ASN A 966 -81.72 -5.74 -34.67
N ALA A 967 -81.65 -7.06 -34.74
CA ALA A 967 -82.38 -7.83 -35.75
C ALA A 967 -82.65 -9.27 -35.29
N LYS A 968 -83.93 -9.57 -35.06
CA LYS A 968 -84.49 -10.91 -34.87
C LYS A 968 -84.28 -11.72 -36.17
N TYR A 969 -83.84 -12.97 -36.08
CA TYR A 969 -83.91 -13.90 -37.22
C TYR A 969 -84.97 -14.97 -36.96
N ALA A 970 -85.99 -14.98 -37.82
CA ALA A 970 -86.90 -16.10 -38.04
C ALA A 970 -86.27 -17.06 -39.04
N ILE A 971 -86.45 -18.36 -38.80
CA ILE A 971 -85.97 -19.47 -39.62
C ILE A 971 -86.78 -19.56 -40.91
N PHE A 972 -86.10 -19.70 -42.05
CA PHE A 972 -86.68 -20.35 -43.23
C PHE A 972 -85.66 -21.30 -43.85
N ILE A 973 -86.04 -22.57 -43.91
CA ILE A 973 -85.37 -23.67 -44.61
C ILE A 973 -85.82 -23.63 -46.06
N ILE A 974 -84.91 -23.61 -47.03
CA ILE A 974 -85.13 -24.27 -48.33
C ILE A 974 -83.83 -24.91 -48.81
N LEU A 975 -83.95 -26.19 -49.16
CA LEU A 975 -82.97 -27.11 -49.73
C LEU A 975 -82.57 -26.73 -51.16
N ILE A 976 -81.56 -27.46 -51.66
CA ILE A 976 -81.33 -27.95 -53.06
C ILE A 976 -79.86 -27.74 -53.50
N PRO A 977 -79.28 -28.71 -54.23
CA PRO A 977 -77.89 -29.14 -54.07
C PRO A 977 -76.96 -28.68 -55.21
N SER A 978 -75.66 -28.93 -54.98
CA SER A 978 -74.48 -28.86 -55.87
C SER A 978 -74.75 -28.97 -57.38
N PRO A 979 -73.90 -28.45 -58.31
CA PRO A 979 -72.44 -28.56 -58.23
C PRO A 979 -71.57 -27.50 -58.97
N LEU A 980 -70.25 -27.60 -58.74
CA LEU A 980 -69.12 -27.28 -59.64
C LEU A 980 -68.94 -25.87 -60.25
N ALA A 981 -67.66 -25.47 -60.22
CA ALA A 981 -66.91 -24.81 -61.30
C ALA A 981 -66.75 -23.28 -61.32
N VAL A 982 -65.48 -22.90 -61.09
CA VAL A 982 -64.60 -22.02 -61.90
C VAL A 982 -64.91 -20.51 -62.02
N TYR A 983 -63.80 -19.76 -62.12
CA TYR A 983 -63.56 -18.38 -62.59
C TYR A 983 -63.63 -17.29 -61.51
N TYR A 984 -62.50 -16.80 -60.98
CA TYR A 984 -61.51 -15.83 -61.52
C TYR A 984 -62.06 -14.43 -61.86
N LEU A 985 -61.25 -13.43 -61.46
CA LEU A 985 -61.20 -12.00 -61.84
C LEU A 985 -62.05 -11.06 -60.96
N LEU A 986 -61.43 -10.30 -60.03
CA LEU A 986 -60.72 -9.01 -60.23
C LEU A 986 -61.71 -7.82 -60.42
N PRO A 987 -61.28 -6.55 -60.27
CA PRO A 987 -61.19 -5.84 -59.00
C PRO A 987 -61.88 -4.45 -59.09
N ARG A 988 -61.91 -3.68 -58.01
CA ARG A 988 -61.76 -2.20 -57.99
C ARG A 988 -61.95 -1.74 -56.54
N LYS A 989 -60.87 -1.26 -55.92
CA LYS A 989 -60.32 0.10 -55.96
C LYS A 989 -61.07 1.04 -55.00
N THR A 990 -60.23 1.59 -54.10
CA THR A 990 -60.27 2.93 -53.48
C THR A 990 -61.45 3.17 -52.54
N ASP A 991 -61.26 3.45 -51.25
CA ASP A 991 -60.12 4.05 -50.54
C ASP A 991 -59.63 3.25 -49.32
#